data_AF-F4KNI7-F1
#
_entry.id   AF-F4KNI7-F1
#
_cell.length_a   1.000
_cell.length_b   1.000
_cell.length_c   1.000
_cell.angle_alpha   90.00
_cell.angle_beta   90.00
_cell.angle_gamma   90.00
#
_symmetry.space_group_name_H-M   'P 1'
#
loop_
_entity.id
_entity.type
_entity.pdbx_description
1 polymer ?
#
loop_
_entity_poly.entity_id
_entity_poly.type
_entity_poly.pdbx_seq_one_letter_code
_entity_poly.pdbx_strand_id
1 'polypeptide(L)'
;MLMGLALCSLQSYAASRILFTTALPVGSTITLTISADGAVTAQGLAGAILADGKPHAYTIESADVKLSGAITAITLSHQKLSALDVRQAKELAELRCDNNNLTELNIAYAKALHRLDCTYNQLERLDIPKESLLKELRLKGNYVKSLALAQCADLEILDYSDNYYPSSVDLSKCTKLQQLDVSKNKIRSLDLTQNVDLRTLSCGDNEITALDVAHLASLEWLSVSNDFDLETLTLGEHPKLLFLDIYGTKVQSLDLAKYPLLEELSCAYAKLTSLDLSHSKQLRRLSCSKNPFRGLDVSHCPLLEELSCGDLEIASIDLSNNPKLTSLQMGHNNLSQLDLSAQKELKVLYLFNNNLTKLDLSAQTHLEQLLCNNNQLTEITLAAGVPLSKVEIYDNQIKDPQMAQIVAKLPDRTGLTRGLFKVINTPSQTEGNVCTKALVDQALGKYWRVVDYADFADFGKGLDYRGSDAPELGEGMIKLTFDKAGSTIQLTVGVLGEMQVTGTTEPVISSKDPISYTIEGTELLLRGDIYRLIVSGAAIKGIELTKAQYLRELELHDYQPATIQLTDLPHLVTLRLHDNQLTDIQLSGTPLLNLLSCYGNKLTVEAGKKLIASLPKRLEEEKATILWLNSQGAGADNAFQEELLYLAHAQGWEMSDYLGGASGDTGSPIGFPIANHPVFAPTTESALQVRVALDMLHVTTAPDTSIALYDMTGQLLLQTQSDADGLCDIPLVALTERLYIVATPVESVKCLIP
;
A
#
# COMPACT_ATOMS: atom_id res chain seq x y z
N MET A 1 34.55 55.04 -0.29
CA MET A 1 34.55 53.85 -1.18
C MET A 1 34.37 52.53 -0.43
N LEU A 2 35.01 52.29 0.72
CA LEU A 2 34.84 51.05 1.51
C LEU A 2 33.45 50.85 2.17
N MET A 3 32.74 51.92 2.55
CA MET A 3 31.33 51.83 3.01
C MET A 3 30.32 51.60 1.86
N GLY A 4 30.72 51.88 0.60
CA GLY A 4 29.85 51.67 -0.57
C GLY A 4 29.77 50.21 -1.03
N LEU A 5 30.82 49.41 -0.75
CA LEU A 5 30.85 47.99 -1.12
C LEU A 5 30.06 47.11 -0.13
N ALA A 6 29.98 47.48 1.15
CA ALA A 6 29.16 46.77 2.14
C ALA A 6 27.65 47.06 2.03
N LEU A 7 27.28 48.25 1.53
CA LEU A 7 25.87 48.57 1.23
C LEU A 7 25.40 47.92 -0.09
N CYS A 8 26.30 47.71 -1.07
CA CYS A 8 25.97 46.96 -2.27
C CYS A 8 25.74 45.46 -2.03
N SER A 9 26.38 44.84 -1.03
CA SER A 9 26.07 43.44 -0.65
C SER A 9 24.78 43.33 0.14
N LEU A 10 24.49 44.26 1.07
CA LEU A 10 23.21 44.25 1.81
C LEU A 10 21.98 44.54 0.92
N GLN A 11 22.13 45.32 -0.16
CA GLN A 11 21.06 45.51 -1.14
C GLN A 11 20.92 44.37 -2.15
N SER A 12 21.93 43.50 -2.34
CA SER A 12 21.80 42.35 -3.25
C SER A 12 21.00 41.18 -2.67
N TYR A 13 20.99 41.02 -1.34
CA TYR A 13 20.26 39.93 -0.67
C TYR A 13 18.78 40.25 -0.38
N ALA A 14 18.35 41.50 -0.53
CA ALA A 14 16.97 41.93 -0.28
C ALA A 14 15.94 41.39 -1.31
N ALA A 15 16.41 40.71 -2.37
CA ALA A 15 15.58 40.19 -3.46
C ALA A 15 15.42 38.66 -3.47
N SER A 16 16.15 37.91 -2.63
CA SER A 16 16.04 36.45 -2.63
C SER A 16 14.82 35.99 -1.86
N ARG A 17 13.97 35.21 -2.52
CA ARG A 17 12.64 34.83 -2.03
C ARG A 17 12.30 33.41 -2.46
N ILE A 18 11.66 32.69 -1.54
CA ILE A 18 11.00 31.40 -1.80
C ILE A 18 9.54 31.56 -1.40
N LEU A 19 8.64 31.19 -2.30
CA LEU A 19 7.20 31.16 -2.02
C LEU A 19 6.70 29.73 -2.09
N PHE A 20 5.83 29.34 -1.17
CA PHE A 20 5.16 28.05 -1.25
C PHE A 20 3.74 28.13 -0.71
N THR A 21 2.89 27.24 -1.21
CA THR A 21 1.50 27.10 -0.78
C THR A 21 1.30 25.72 -0.18
N THR A 22 0.75 25.65 1.03
CA THR A 22 0.42 24.39 1.71
C THR A 22 -1.09 24.17 1.79
N ALA A 23 -1.52 22.92 1.64
CA ALA A 23 -2.90 22.52 1.89
C ALA A 23 -3.21 22.30 3.39
N LEU A 24 -2.24 22.52 4.29
CA LEU A 24 -2.46 22.42 5.73
C LEU A 24 -3.31 23.60 6.23
N PRO A 25 -4.26 23.38 7.16
CA PRO A 25 -5.07 24.45 7.73
C PRO A 25 -4.24 25.51 8.46
N VAL A 26 -4.66 26.78 8.41
CA VAL A 26 -4.10 27.84 9.25
C VAL A 26 -4.21 27.44 10.73
N GLY A 27 -3.15 27.71 11.51
CA GLY A 27 -2.98 27.23 12.88
C GLY A 27 -2.31 25.86 13.00
N SER A 28 -2.15 25.12 11.89
CA SER A 28 -1.36 23.88 11.86
C SER A 28 0.13 24.18 12.02
N THR A 29 0.90 23.15 12.35
CA THR A 29 2.35 23.25 12.46
C THR A 29 3.02 22.68 11.22
N ILE A 30 3.99 23.42 10.67
CA ILE A 30 4.92 22.94 9.65
C ILE A 30 6.33 22.83 10.22
N THR A 31 7.14 21.93 9.69
CA THR A 31 8.56 21.83 10.05
C THR A 31 9.41 22.27 8.88
N LEU A 32 10.25 23.29 9.10
CA LEU A 32 11.20 23.77 8.10
C LEU A 32 12.62 23.61 8.61
N THR A 33 13.54 23.20 7.73
CA THR A 33 14.98 23.30 7.96
C THR A 33 15.53 24.30 6.96
N ILE A 34 16.12 25.40 7.44
CA ILE A 34 16.59 26.51 6.59
C ILE A 34 18.04 26.80 6.95
N SER A 35 18.89 26.96 5.93
CA SER A 35 20.23 27.54 6.05
C SER A 35 20.29 28.77 5.15
N ALA A 36 20.86 29.86 5.65
CA ALA A 36 20.96 31.10 4.90
C ALA A 36 22.24 31.89 5.24
N ASP A 37 22.70 32.71 4.31
CA ASP A 37 23.72 33.72 4.54
C ASP A 37 23.07 35.00 5.09
N GLY A 38 22.83 35.02 6.40
CA GLY A 38 22.20 36.13 7.11
C GLY A 38 20.77 35.84 7.57
N ALA A 39 20.03 36.89 7.92
CA ALA A 39 18.70 36.76 8.50
C ALA A 39 17.64 36.36 7.44
N VAL A 40 16.71 35.51 7.85
CA VAL A 40 15.53 35.13 7.06
C VAL A 40 14.28 35.67 7.76
N THR A 41 13.37 36.23 6.98
CA THR A 41 12.05 36.67 7.45
C THR A 41 10.97 35.88 6.73
N ALA A 42 9.85 35.60 7.41
CA ALA A 42 8.67 34.98 6.80
C ALA A 42 7.46 35.91 6.85
N GLN A 43 6.60 35.79 5.84
CA GLN A 43 5.19 36.16 5.91
C GLN A 43 4.38 34.87 5.83
N GLY A 44 3.35 34.74 6.66
CA GLY A 44 2.50 33.53 6.73
C GLY A 44 2.93 32.48 7.74
N LEU A 45 3.98 32.74 8.54
CA LEU A 45 4.43 31.89 9.65
C LEU A 45 4.58 32.71 10.92
N ALA A 46 4.16 32.13 12.05
CA ALA A 46 4.31 32.75 13.36
C ALA A 46 5.76 32.69 13.86
N GLY A 47 6.23 33.79 14.43
CA GLY A 47 7.51 33.88 15.13
C GLY A 47 8.71 34.21 14.22
N ALA A 48 9.89 34.22 14.83
CA ALA A 48 11.15 34.48 14.12
C ALA A 48 11.64 33.21 13.42
N ILE A 49 12.09 33.35 12.17
CA ILE A 49 12.63 32.24 11.39
C ILE A 49 14.08 31.98 11.78
N LEU A 50 14.37 30.73 12.15
CA LEU A 50 15.70 30.25 12.48
C LEU A 50 16.31 29.57 11.25
N ALA A 51 17.41 30.14 10.76
CA ALA A 51 18.16 29.67 9.59
C ALA A 51 19.50 29.05 9.98
N ASP A 52 19.49 28.16 10.98
CA ASP A 52 20.68 27.51 11.56
C ASP A 52 20.95 26.09 11.01
N GLY A 53 20.22 25.69 9.96
CA GLY A 53 20.32 24.37 9.35
C GLY A 53 19.68 23.24 10.16
N LYS A 54 18.86 23.56 11.18
CA LYS A 54 18.13 22.56 11.99
C LYS A 54 16.62 22.62 11.77
N PRO A 55 15.92 21.49 11.99
CA PRO A 55 14.46 21.46 11.87
C PRO A 55 13.82 22.27 12.98
N HIS A 56 12.93 23.18 12.59
CA HIS A 56 12.15 24.02 13.48
C HIS A 56 10.67 23.97 13.10
N ALA A 57 9.82 23.92 14.11
CA ALA A 57 8.37 23.93 13.98
C ALA A 57 7.85 25.37 13.95
N TYR A 58 6.98 25.68 12.99
CA TYR A 58 6.35 26.99 12.82
C TYR A 58 4.84 26.83 12.68
N THR A 59 4.08 27.72 13.31
CA THR A 59 2.62 27.76 13.15
C THR A 59 2.28 28.52 11.87
N ILE A 60 1.44 27.92 11.04
CA ILE A 60 0.95 28.53 9.79
C ILE A 60 -0.02 29.65 10.15
N GLU A 61 0.25 30.86 9.68
CA GLU A 61 -0.66 32.02 9.74
C GLU A 61 -1.37 32.28 8.40
N SER A 62 -0.78 31.80 7.29
CA SER A 62 -1.34 31.87 5.94
C SER A 62 -0.93 30.62 5.15
N ALA A 63 -1.84 30.08 4.35
CA ALA A 63 -1.55 28.95 3.46
C ALA A 63 -0.46 29.28 2.43
N ASP A 64 -0.41 30.55 2.00
CA ASP A 64 0.67 31.09 1.17
C ASP A 64 1.76 31.67 2.09
N VAL A 65 2.95 31.07 2.03
CA VAL A 65 4.10 31.45 2.83
C VAL A 65 5.17 32.04 1.93
N LYS A 66 5.73 33.17 2.37
CA LYS A 66 6.84 33.84 1.70
C LYS A 66 8.04 33.94 2.62
N LEU A 67 9.13 33.27 2.26
CA LEU A 67 10.43 33.42 2.91
C LEU A 67 11.27 34.43 2.13
N SER A 68 11.94 35.33 2.84
CA SER A 68 12.82 36.35 2.26
C SER A 68 14.16 36.35 2.99
N GLY A 69 15.26 36.29 2.25
CA GLY A 69 16.63 36.19 2.75
C GLY A 69 17.51 35.35 1.82
N ALA A 70 18.82 35.37 2.01
CA ALA A 70 19.79 34.64 1.19
C ALA A 70 19.82 33.14 1.53
N ILE A 71 18.73 32.44 1.24
CA ILE A 71 18.53 31.03 1.60
C ILE A 71 19.42 30.16 0.70
N THR A 72 20.34 29.43 1.32
CA THR A 72 21.28 28.53 0.63
C THR A 72 20.82 27.09 0.66
N ALA A 73 20.02 26.69 1.66
CA ALA A 73 19.42 25.36 1.72
C ALA A 73 18.04 25.42 2.38
N ILE A 74 17.09 24.64 1.86
CA ILE A 74 15.76 24.52 2.47
C ILE A 74 15.18 23.12 2.35
N THR A 75 14.57 22.63 3.44
CA THR A 75 13.78 21.40 3.49
C THR A 75 12.33 21.72 3.80
N LEU A 76 11.44 21.28 2.91
CA LEU A 76 9.99 21.46 2.89
C LEU A 76 9.25 20.11 2.82
N SER A 77 9.85 19.04 3.32
CA SER A 77 9.34 17.67 3.15
C SER A 77 8.07 17.41 3.97
N HIS A 78 7.12 16.64 3.44
CA HIS A 78 5.87 16.25 4.12
C HIS A 78 4.98 17.43 4.56
N GLN A 79 4.95 18.53 3.79
CA GLN A 79 4.19 19.74 4.14
C GLN A 79 2.92 19.92 3.31
N LYS A 80 2.49 18.89 2.56
CA LYS A 80 1.33 18.93 1.64
C LYS A 80 1.36 20.16 0.71
N LEU A 81 2.55 20.49 0.19
CA LEU A 81 2.71 21.64 -0.69
C LEU A 81 2.02 21.40 -2.03
N SER A 82 1.26 22.37 -2.50
CA SER A 82 0.63 22.37 -3.84
C SER A 82 1.36 23.27 -4.83
N ALA A 83 2.15 24.22 -4.36
CA ALA A 83 2.97 25.10 -5.19
C ALA A 83 4.28 25.47 -4.48
N LEU A 84 5.35 25.64 -5.27
CA LEU A 84 6.67 26.06 -4.81
C LEU A 84 7.35 26.90 -5.90
N ASP A 85 7.68 28.16 -5.58
CA ASP A 85 8.38 29.09 -6.45
C ASP A 85 9.75 29.45 -5.86
N VAL A 86 10.80 29.04 -6.58
CA VAL A 86 12.20 29.31 -6.25
C VAL A 86 12.88 30.22 -7.29
N ARG A 87 12.13 30.88 -8.17
CA ARG A 87 12.71 31.70 -9.27
C ARG A 87 13.59 32.84 -8.78
N GLN A 88 13.34 33.34 -7.57
CA GLN A 88 14.12 34.42 -6.96
C GLN A 88 15.19 33.91 -5.98
N ALA A 89 15.28 32.60 -5.73
CA ALA A 89 16.23 32.00 -4.79
C ALA A 89 17.58 31.68 -5.45
N LYS A 90 18.35 32.72 -5.77
CA LYS A 90 19.58 32.60 -6.58
C LYS A 90 20.73 31.90 -5.85
N GLU A 91 20.75 32.01 -4.52
CA GLU A 91 21.76 31.41 -3.65
C GLU A 91 21.44 29.94 -3.30
N LEU A 92 20.26 29.45 -3.70
CA LEU A 92 19.77 28.14 -3.32
C LEU A 92 20.64 27.04 -3.92
N ALA A 93 21.32 26.32 -3.03
CA ALA A 93 22.28 25.28 -3.34
C ALA A 93 21.72 23.88 -3.03
N GLU A 94 20.81 23.78 -2.06
CA GLU A 94 20.10 22.54 -1.72
C GLU A 94 18.59 22.81 -1.57
N LEU A 95 17.78 22.03 -2.30
CA LEU A 95 16.32 22.05 -2.19
C LEU A 95 15.79 20.64 -1.92
N ARG A 96 15.10 20.47 -0.79
CA ARG A 96 14.35 19.26 -0.48
C ARG A 96 12.87 19.60 -0.34
N CYS A 97 12.04 19.00 -1.17
CA CYS A 97 10.60 19.22 -1.25
C CYS A 97 9.86 17.89 -1.44
N ASP A 98 10.43 16.80 -0.92
CA ASP A 98 9.89 15.46 -1.05
C ASP A 98 8.58 15.24 -0.27
N ASN A 99 7.77 14.27 -0.71
CA ASN A 99 6.49 13.90 -0.11
C ASN A 99 5.50 15.08 -0.03
N ASN A 100 5.24 15.69 -1.18
CA ASN A 100 4.31 16.81 -1.34
C ASN A 100 3.36 16.55 -2.54
N ASN A 101 2.55 17.55 -2.90
CA ASN A 101 1.56 17.49 -3.98
C ASN A 101 1.95 18.43 -5.14
N LEU A 102 3.25 18.65 -5.39
CA LEU A 102 3.71 19.56 -6.43
C LEU A 102 3.45 18.95 -7.81
N THR A 103 2.72 19.66 -8.67
CA THR A 103 2.51 19.29 -10.08
C THR A 103 3.55 19.92 -11.00
N GLU A 104 4.16 21.01 -10.56
CA GLU A 104 5.22 21.72 -11.26
C GLU A 104 6.34 22.13 -10.31
N LEU A 105 7.56 22.19 -10.83
CA LEU A 105 8.72 22.71 -10.12
C LEU A 105 9.69 23.34 -11.13
N ASN A 106 9.85 24.67 -11.03
CA ASN A 106 10.74 25.41 -11.91
C ASN A 106 12.07 25.76 -11.22
N ILE A 107 13.12 25.03 -11.58
CA ILE A 107 14.48 25.23 -11.05
C ILE A 107 15.41 26.01 -12.01
N ALA A 108 14.91 26.54 -13.13
CA ALA A 108 15.74 27.13 -14.18
C ALA A 108 16.61 28.31 -13.70
N TYR A 109 16.22 28.94 -12.59
CA TYR A 109 16.90 30.10 -12.00
C TYR A 109 17.78 29.75 -10.79
N ALA A 110 17.65 28.54 -10.24
CA ALA A 110 18.44 28.04 -9.12
C ALA A 110 19.81 27.53 -9.61
N LYS A 111 20.63 28.43 -10.16
CA LYS A 111 21.89 28.07 -10.84
C LYS A 111 22.97 27.52 -9.90
N ALA A 112 22.86 27.77 -8.59
CA ALA A 112 23.79 27.25 -7.58
C ALA A 112 23.38 25.85 -7.06
N LEU A 113 22.25 25.32 -7.52
CA LEU A 113 21.66 24.08 -7.01
C LEU A 113 22.55 22.89 -7.34
N HIS A 114 23.09 22.24 -6.30
CA HIS A 114 23.86 21.01 -6.41
C HIS A 114 23.11 19.79 -5.86
N ARG A 115 22.08 20.00 -5.04
CA ARG A 115 21.20 18.93 -4.55
C ARG A 115 19.73 19.30 -4.73
N LEU A 116 18.99 18.41 -5.39
CA LEU A 116 17.55 18.48 -5.50
C LEU A 116 16.92 17.15 -5.07
N ASP A 117 16.03 17.21 -4.09
CA ASP A 117 15.14 16.10 -3.73
C ASP A 117 13.68 16.53 -3.88
N CYS A 118 13.01 16.00 -4.90
CA CYS A 118 11.59 16.21 -5.18
C CYS A 118 10.82 14.88 -5.23
N THR A 119 11.30 13.88 -4.50
CA THR A 119 10.72 12.54 -4.39
C THR A 119 9.25 12.58 -3.93
N TYR A 120 8.40 11.69 -4.43
CA TYR A 120 6.97 11.58 -4.12
C TYR A 120 6.23 12.91 -4.25
N ASN A 121 6.10 13.35 -5.51
CA ASN A 121 5.29 14.50 -5.94
C ASN A 121 4.47 14.09 -7.17
N GLN A 122 3.91 15.05 -7.90
CA GLN A 122 3.08 14.82 -9.08
C GLN A 122 3.70 15.48 -10.33
N LEU A 123 5.03 15.58 -10.39
CA LEU A 123 5.72 16.26 -11.49
C LEU A 123 5.63 15.43 -12.77
N GLU A 124 5.10 16.01 -13.85
CA GLU A 124 5.11 15.38 -15.18
C GLU A 124 6.37 15.74 -15.99
N ARG A 125 7.06 16.80 -15.58
CA ARG A 125 8.24 17.34 -16.25
C ARG A 125 9.16 17.99 -15.23
N LEU A 126 10.47 17.87 -15.45
CA LEU A 126 11.48 18.63 -14.75
C LEU A 126 12.50 19.17 -15.75
N ASP A 127 12.53 20.49 -15.91
CA ASP A 127 13.50 21.15 -16.78
C ASP A 127 14.78 21.48 -16.01
N ILE A 128 15.87 20.83 -16.40
CA ILE A 128 17.18 21.08 -15.83
C ILE A 128 17.86 22.23 -16.59
N PRO A 129 18.39 23.26 -15.90
CA PRO A 129 19.09 24.37 -16.55
C PRO A 129 20.36 23.90 -17.27
N LYS A 130 20.75 24.64 -18.32
CA LYS A 130 22.04 24.42 -18.99
C LYS A 130 23.20 24.65 -18.01
N GLU A 131 24.26 23.86 -18.14
CA GLU A 131 25.45 23.94 -17.27
C GLU A 131 25.09 23.78 -15.78
N SER A 132 24.23 22.79 -15.49
CA SER A 132 23.77 22.51 -14.13
C SER A 132 24.93 22.02 -13.25
N LEU A 133 24.96 22.53 -12.01
CA LEU A 133 25.91 22.09 -10.97
C LEU A 133 25.35 20.94 -10.12
N LEU A 134 24.22 20.33 -10.53
CA LEU A 134 23.60 19.21 -9.84
C LEU A 134 24.58 18.04 -9.71
N LYS A 135 24.81 17.66 -8.45
CA LYS A 135 25.51 16.45 -8.04
C LYS A 135 24.56 15.36 -7.58
N GLU A 136 23.39 15.75 -7.08
CA GLU A 136 22.39 14.84 -6.54
C GLU A 136 21.01 15.26 -7.02
N LEU A 137 20.32 14.35 -7.70
CA LEU A 137 18.96 14.53 -8.18
C LEU A 137 18.12 13.32 -7.78
N ARG A 138 17.16 13.52 -6.88
CA ARG A 138 16.15 12.52 -6.52
C ARG A 138 14.78 13.01 -6.94
N LEU A 139 14.09 12.21 -7.74
CA LEU A 139 12.76 12.50 -8.27
C LEU A 139 11.88 11.24 -8.32
N LYS A 140 12.17 10.27 -7.46
CA LYS A 140 11.40 9.03 -7.33
C LYS A 140 9.90 9.29 -7.16
N GLY A 141 9.03 8.44 -7.70
CA GLY A 141 7.59 8.53 -7.40
C GLY A 141 6.94 9.79 -7.96
N ASN A 142 7.27 10.15 -9.20
CA ASN A 142 6.68 11.25 -9.96
C ASN A 142 6.11 10.69 -11.29
N TYR A 143 5.78 11.55 -12.24
CA TYR A 143 5.25 11.19 -13.56
C TYR A 143 6.16 11.68 -14.71
N VAL A 144 7.45 11.90 -14.42
CA VAL A 144 8.40 12.48 -15.38
C VAL A 144 8.74 11.45 -16.44
N LYS A 145 8.35 11.70 -17.69
CA LYS A 145 8.50 10.74 -18.81
C LYS A 145 9.90 10.75 -19.42
N SER A 146 10.55 11.90 -19.42
CA SER A 146 11.88 12.09 -19.98
C SER A 146 12.65 13.14 -19.20
N LEU A 147 13.96 12.95 -19.12
CA LEU A 147 14.84 13.81 -18.35
C LEU A 147 16.09 14.15 -19.18
N ALA A 148 16.34 15.43 -19.37
CA ALA A 148 17.47 15.92 -20.17
C ALA A 148 18.75 16.01 -19.32
N LEU A 149 19.48 14.89 -19.20
CA LEU A 149 20.67 14.78 -18.34
C LEU A 149 21.99 15.22 -19.00
N ALA A 150 21.98 15.58 -20.28
CA ALA A 150 23.19 16.04 -20.99
C ALA A 150 23.86 17.27 -20.34
N GLN A 151 23.13 18.02 -19.52
CA GLN A 151 23.60 19.21 -18.81
C GLN A 151 24.16 18.92 -17.41
N CYS A 152 24.10 17.67 -16.92
CA CYS A 152 24.46 17.28 -15.56
C CYS A 152 25.79 16.50 -15.52
N ALA A 153 26.88 17.10 -16.02
CA ALA A 153 28.17 16.41 -16.09
C ALA A 153 28.78 16.08 -14.71
N ASP A 154 28.36 16.81 -13.67
CA ASP A 154 28.81 16.63 -12.29
C ASP A 154 27.90 15.71 -11.45
N LEU A 155 26.91 15.06 -12.06
CA LEU A 155 25.95 14.22 -11.35
C LEU A 155 26.63 12.97 -10.76
N GLU A 156 26.53 12.80 -9.45
CA GLU A 156 27.07 11.68 -8.67
C GLU A 156 25.96 10.72 -8.22
N ILE A 157 24.75 11.23 -7.97
CA ILE A 157 23.58 10.47 -7.53
C ILE A 157 22.36 10.83 -8.38
N LEU A 158 21.73 9.81 -8.95
CA LEU A 158 20.44 9.92 -9.64
C LEU A 158 19.47 8.86 -9.10
N ASP A 159 18.37 9.31 -8.52
CA ASP A 159 17.20 8.46 -8.25
C ASP A 159 16.04 8.92 -9.12
N TYR A 160 15.85 8.19 -10.22
CA TYR A 160 14.79 8.38 -11.21
C TYR A 160 13.80 7.20 -11.19
N SER A 161 13.74 6.47 -10.07
CA SER A 161 12.86 5.31 -9.93
C SER A 161 11.37 5.68 -9.90
N ASP A 162 10.48 4.72 -10.18
CA ASP A 162 9.04 4.87 -9.97
C ASP A 162 8.43 6.11 -10.67
N ASN A 163 8.78 6.33 -11.94
CA ASN A 163 8.24 7.42 -12.77
C ASN A 163 7.27 6.90 -13.88
N TYR A 164 6.93 5.61 -13.82
CA TYR A 164 5.92 4.83 -14.58
C TYR A 164 6.02 4.80 -16.12
N TYR A 165 6.63 5.81 -16.75
CA TYR A 165 6.58 6.05 -18.21
C TYR A 165 7.92 6.04 -18.95
N PRO A 166 9.10 6.32 -18.35
CA PRO A 166 10.36 6.37 -19.09
C PRO A 166 10.69 5.04 -19.76
N SER A 167 10.86 5.06 -21.09
CA SER A 167 11.30 3.90 -21.88
C SER A 167 12.80 3.87 -22.15
N SER A 168 13.49 4.98 -21.87
CA SER A 168 14.94 5.14 -22.01
C SER A 168 15.43 6.28 -21.12
N VAL A 169 16.74 6.26 -20.83
CA VAL A 169 17.44 7.35 -20.15
C VAL A 169 18.84 7.47 -20.75
N ASP A 170 19.26 8.68 -21.10
CA ASP A 170 20.61 8.95 -21.61
C ASP A 170 21.52 9.39 -20.46
N LEU A 171 22.47 8.53 -20.12
CA LEU A 171 23.44 8.74 -19.05
C LEU A 171 24.85 9.04 -19.56
N SER A 172 25.03 9.21 -20.87
CA SER A 172 26.34 9.31 -21.55
C SER A 172 27.19 10.50 -21.08
N LYS A 173 26.57 11.53 -20.49
CA LYS A 173 27.25 12.70 -19.93
C LYS A 173 27.43 12.66 -18.42
N CYS A 174 26.74 11.77 -17.71
CA CYS A 174 26.80 11.63 -16.26
C CYS A 174 28.02 10.76 -15.84
N THR A 175 29.22 11.15 -16.26
CA THR A 175 30.44 10.32 -16.12
C THR A 175 30.90 10.13 -14.67
N LYS A 176 30.47 10.99 -13.74
CA LYS A 176 30.80 10.92 -12.30
C LYS A 176 29.79 10.15 -11.46
N LEU A 177 28.81 9.51 -12.12
CA LEU A 177 27.71 8.84 -11.44
C LEU A 177 28.22 7.66 -10.62
N GLN A 178 27.89 7.66 -9.32
CA GLN A 178 28.26 6.64 -8.35
C GLN A 178 27.03 5.86 -7.87
N GLN A 179 25.85 6.48 -7.87
CA GLN A 179 24.59 5.86 -7.49
C GLN A 179 23.53 6.13 -8.55
N LEU A 180 22.92 5.06 -9.05
CA LEU A 180 21.85 5.10 -10.02
C LEU A 180 20.71 4.20 -9.58
N ASP A 181 19.54 4.79 -9.38
CA ASP A 181 18.27 4.08 -9.30
C ASP A 181 17.36 4.52 -10.43
N VAL A 182 17.00 3.58 -11.30
CA VAL A 182 16.02 3.75 -12.39
C VAL A 182 14.94 2.68 -12.31
N SER A 183 14.81 2.01 -11.17
CA SER A 183 13.87 0.91 -10.98
C SER A 183 12.41 1.34 -11.14
N LYS A 184 11.50 0.40 -11.38
CA LYS A 184 10.05 0.65 -11.48
C LYS A 184 9.67 1.66 -12.59
N ASN A 185 10.29 1.50 -13.76
CA ASN A 185 9.99 2.29 -14.96
C ASN A 185 9.59 1.35 -16.12
N LYS A 186 9.81 1.78 -17.36
CA LYS A 186 9.55 0.99 -18.58
C LYS A 186 10.79 0.93 -19.47
N ILE A 187 11.97 1.07 -18.88
CA ILE A 187 13.25 1.16 -19.60
C ILE A 187 13.53 -0.18 -20.28
N ARG A 188 13.83 -0.13 -21.58
CA ARG A 188 14.11 -1.34 -22.39
C ARG A 188 15.59 -1.61 -22.61
N SER A 189 16.39 -0.57 -22.53
CA SER A 189 17.84 -0.65 -22.65
C SER A 189 18.51 0.41 -21.80
N LEU A 190 19.63 0.05 -21.18
CA LEU A 190 20.40 0.92 -20.32
C LEU A 190 21.87 0.83 -20.72
N ASP A 191 22.41 1.92 -21.28
CA ASP A 191 23.82 2.03 -21.63
C ASP A 191 24.57 2.66 -20.46
N LEU A 192 25.50 1.90 -19.88
CA LEU A 192 26.34 2.29 -18.75
C LEU A 192 27.82 2.41 -19.12
N THR A 193 28.16 2.41 -20.41
CA THR A 193 29.57 2.40 -20.88
C THR A 193 30.39 3.58 -20.37
N GLN A 194 29.75 4.72 -20.06
CA GLN A 194 30.41 5.93 -19.56
C GLN A 194 30.38 6.08 -18.03
N ASN A 195 29.63 5.23 -17.32
CA ASN A 195 29.35 5.38 -15.89
C ASN A 195 30.23 4.44 -15.04
N VAL A 196 31.54 4.43 -15.31
CA VAL A 196 32.51 3.45 -14.77
C VAL A 196 32.71 3.54 -13.25
N ASP A 197 32.35 4.67 -12.64
CA ASP A 197 32.48 4.93 -11.21
C ASP A 197 31.27 4.46 -10.38
N LEU A 198 30.27 3.83 -11.01
CA LEU A 198 29.10 3.29 -10.33
C LEU A 198 29.48 2.30 -9.24
N ARG A 199 28.90 2.53 -8.05
CA ARG A 199 28.97 1.66 -6.87
C ARG A 199 27.62 1.01 -6.57
N THR A 200 26.53 1.73 -6.86
CA THR A 200 25.17 1.25 -6.65
C THR A 200 24.37 1.39 -7.94
N LEU A 201 23.83 0.27 -8.41
CA LEU A 201 22.92 0.21 -9.54
C LEU A 201 21.66 -0.55 -9.16
N SER A 202 20.53 0.12 -9.23
CA SER A 202 19.20 -0.49 -9.15
C SER A 202 18.43 -0.14 -10.42
N CYS A 203 18.13 -1.14 -11.24
CA CYS A 203 17.38 -0.96 -12.47
C CYS A 203 16.29 -2.02 -12.67
N GLY A 204 15.94 -2.77 -11.62
CA GLY A 204 14.84 -3.73 -11.66
C GLY A 204 13.45 -3.13 -11.89
N ASP A 205 12.43 -3.98 -12.05
CA ASP A 205 11.05 -3.60 -12.36
C ASP A 205 10.96 -2.72 -13.63
N ASN A 206 11.71 -3.07 -14.68
CA ASN A 206 11.73 -2.44 -15.99
C ASN A 206 11.37 -3.46 -17.09
N GLU A 207 11.72 -3.14 -18.34
CA GLU A 207 11.55 -4.00 -19.52
C GLU A 207 12.91 -4.31 -20.17
N ILE A 208 13.99 -4.35 -19.37
CA ILE A 208 15.36 -4.54 -19.86
C ILE A 208 15.54 -5.98 -20.34
N THR A 209 16.01 -6.15 -21.58
CA THR A 209 16.22 -7.50 -22.17
C THR A 209 17.68 -7.95 -22.14
N ALA A 210 18.61 -6.99 -22.14
CA ALA A 210 20.04 -7.23 -22.01
C ALA A 210 20.69 -6.09 -21.22
N LEU A 211 21.62 -6.45 -20.34
CA LEU A 211 22.42 -5.52 -19.55
C LEU A 211 23.87 -5.97 -19.50
N ASP A 212 24.80 -5.07 -19.82
CA ASP A 212 26.24 -5.26 -19.66
C ASP A 212 26.78 -4.34 -18.58
N VAL A 213 27.31 -4.95 -17.52
CA VAL A 213 27.94 -4.25 -16.40
C VAL A 213 29.37 -4.71 -16.18
N ALA A 214 29.97 -5.48 -17.10
CA ALA A 214 31.25 -6.13 -16.86
C ALA A 214 32.42 -5.16 -16.60
N HIS A 215 32.32 -3.93 -17.10
CA HIS A 215 33.29 -2.86 -16.90
C HIS A 215 33.13 -2.09 -15.58
N LEU A 216 32.07 -2.32 -14.80
CA LEU A 216 31.77 -1.61 -13.56
C LEU A 216 32.52 -2.21 -12.35
N ALA A 217 33.85 -2.06 -12.31
CA ALA A 217 34.70 -2.66 -11.29
C ALA A 217 34.49 -2.12 -9.85
N SER A 218 33.84 -0.96 -9.70
CA SER A 218 33.53 -0.33 -8.41
C SER A 218 32.19 -0.76 -7.80
N LEU A 219 31.44 -1.64 -8.47
CA LEU A 219 30.09 -2.02 -8.06
C LEU A 219 30.10 -2.78 -6.73
N GLU A 220 29.32 -2.26 -5.78
CA GLU A 220 29.09 -2.80 -4.43
C GLU A 220 27.66 -3.35 -4.30
N TRP A 221 26.71 -2.81 -5.09
CA TRP A 221 25.30 -3.19 -5.08
C TRP A 221 24.74 -3.24 -6.52
N LEU A 222 24.16 -4.38 -6.89
CA LEU A 222 23.48 -4.59 -8.17
C LEU A 222 22.09 -5.20 -7.95
N SER A 223 21.04 -4.51 -8.42
CA SER A 223 19.69 -5.06 -8.52
C SER A 223 19.12 -4.87 -9.93
N VAL A 224 18.72 -5.99 -10.53
CA VAL A 224 17.98 -6.11 -11.80
C VAL A 224 16.68 -6.91 -11.60
N SER A 225 16.16 -6.92 -10.38
CA SER A 225 15.00 -7.75 -9.98
C SER A 225 13.77 -7.46 -10.83
N ASN A 226 12.91 -8.45 -11.08
CA ASN A 226 11.65 -8.31 -11.82
C ASN A 226 11.78 -7.80 -13.27
N ASP A 227 12.98 -7.74 -13.84
CA ASP A 227 13.15 -7.64 -15.29
C ASP A 227 12.89 -9.02 -15.91
N PHE A 228 11.60 -9.40 -15.98
CA PHE A 228 11.17 -10.74 -16.39
C PHE A 228 11.62 -11.14 -17.80
N ASP A 229 12.03 -10.17 -18.63
CA ASP A 229 12.56 -10.39 -19.98
C ASP A 229 14.07 -10.27 -20.11
N LEU A 230 14.81 -10.07 -19.00
CA LEU A 230 16.27 -10.02 -19.00
C LEU A 230 16.87 -11.40 -19.25
N GLU A 231 17.22 -11.66 -20.51
CA GLU A 231 17.83 -12.92 -20.96
C GLU A 231 19.36 -12.89 -20.86
N THR A 232 19.96 -11.73 -21.10
CA THR A 232 21.42 -11.58 -21.11
C THR A 232 21.87 -10.57 -20.07
N LEU A 233 22.42 -11.07 -18.96
CA LEU A 233 23.12 -10.26 -17.97
C LEU A 233 24.62 -10.57 -18.05
N THR A 234 25.39 -9.62 -18.56
CA THR A 234 26.84 -9.77 -18.71
C THR A 234 27.53 -9.21 -17.47
N LEU A 235 28.03 -10.11 -16.61
CA LEU A 235 28.73 -9.76 -15.38
C LEU A 235 30.25 -9.92 -15.54
N GLY A 236 30.99 -8.97 -14.98
CA GLY A 236 32.46 -8.96 -14.94
C GLY A 236 33.00 -9.50 -13.63
N GLU A 237 34.26 -9.20 -13.34
CA GLU A 237 34.80 -9.37 -11.99
C GLU A 237 34.35 -8.18 -11.12
N HIS A 238 33.60 -8.46 -10.05
CA HIS A 238 33.12 -7.43 -9.12
C HIS A 238 33.64 -7.71 -7.71
N PRO A 239 34.93 -7.44 -7.42
CA PRO A 239 35.57 -7.82 -6.16
C PRO A 239 35.02 -7.08 -4.93
N LYS A 240 34.24 -6.02 -5.14
CA LYS A 240 33.60 -5.22 -4.07
C LYS A 240 32.11 -5.51 -3.91
N LEU A 241 31.52 -6.39 -4.73
CA LEU A 241 30.08 -6.64 -4.72
C LEU A 241 29.67 -7.29 -3.39
N LEU A 242 28.78 -6.63 -2.67
CA LEU A 242 28.21 -7.07 -1.39
C LEU A 242 26.78 -7.58 -1.59
N PHE A 243 26.05 -7.00 -2.54
CA PHE A 243 24.64 -7.31 -2.82
C PHE A 243 24.42 -7.59 -4.31
N LEU A 244 23.79 -8.72 -4.62
CA LEU A 244 23.35 -9.09 -5.95
C LEU A 244 21.90 -9.57 -5.93
N ASP A 245 21.04 -8.90 -6.69
CA ASP A 245 19.65 -9.28 -6.86
C ASP A 245 19.30 -9.43 -8.35
N ILE A 246 19.04 -10.68 -8.73
CA ILE A 246 18.58 -11.12 -10.04
C ILE A 246 17.22 -11.80 -9.94
N TYR A 247 16.45 -11.53 -8.88
CA TYR A 247 15.12 -12.09 -8.66
C TYR A 247 14.23 -11.95 -9.90
N GLY A 248 13.53 -13.01 -10.28
CA GLY A 248 12.54 -12.94 -11.36
C GLY A 248 13.10 -12.66 -12.76
N THR A 249 14.42 -12.77 -12.97
CA THR A 249 15.04 -12.63 -14.30
C THR A 249 15.04 -13.97 -15.08
N LYS A 250 15.67 -14.01 -16.26
CA LYS A 250 15.89 -15.25 -17.04
C LYS A 250 17.36 -15.71 -17.04
N VAL A 251 18.16 -15.27 -16.07
CA VAL A 251 19.59 -15.62 -15.92
C VAL A 251 19.78 -17.11 -15.61
N GLN A 252 20.42 -17.85 -16.52
CA GLN A 252 20.55 -19.31 -16.40
C GLN A 252 21.79 -19.80 -15.64
N SER A 253 22.81 -18.96 -15.49
CA SER A 253 24.06 -19.29 -14.82
C SER A 253 24.64 -18.09 -14.07
N LEU A 254 25.33 -18.38 -12.99
CA LEU A 254 26.01 -17.40 -12.15
C LEU A 254 27.31 -18.00 -11.61
N ASP A 255 28.42 -17.30 -11.83
CA ASP A 255 29.73 -17.70 -11.30
C ASP A 255 30.08 -16.81 -10.10
N LEU A 256 29.87 -17.34 -8.90
CA LEU A 256 30.09 -16.62 -7.64
C LEU A 256 31.57 -16.50 -7.26
N ALA A 257 32.49 -17.21 -7.93
CA ALA A 257 33.93 -17.05 -7.67
C ALA A 257 34.42 -15.61 -7.97
N LYS A 258 33.67 -14.88 -8.80
CA LYS A 258 33.92 -13.48 -9.16
C LYS A 258 33.51 -12.47 -8.08
N TYR A 259 32.76 -12.89 -7.04
CA TYR A 259 32.19 -12.01 -6.01
C TYR A 259 32.57 -12.48 -4.59
N PRO A 260 33.86 -12.45 -4.22
CA PRO A 260 34.36 -13.05 -2.98
C PRO A 260 33.87 -12.37 -1.68
N LEU A 261 33.31 -11.15 -1.79
CA LEU A 261 32.76 -10.39 -0.67
C LEU A 261 31.22 -10.41 -0.61
N LEU A 262 30.56 -11.19 -1.47
CA LEU A 262 29.09 -11.20 -1.54
C LEU A 262 28.47 -11.62 -0.21
N GLU A 263 27.66 -10.75 0.37
CA GLU A 263 26.94 -10.96 1.63
C GLU A 263 25.46 -11.31 1.39
N GLU A 264 24.88 -10.79 0.30
CA GLU A 264 23.49 -11.00 -0.07
C GLU A 264 23.32 -11.47 -1.52
N LEU A 265 22.61 -12.58 -1.69
CA LEU A 265 22.21 -13.08 -3.00
C LEU A 265 20.70 -13.34 -3.04
N SER A 266 20.02 -12.59 -3.90
CA SER A 266 18.64 -12.85 -4.29
C SER A 266 18.61 -13.30 -5.74
N CYS A 267 18.26 -14.57 -5.96
CA CYS A 267 18.19 -15.20 -7.27
C CYS A 267 16.99 -16.12 -7.43
N ALA A 268 15.96 -15.97 -6.58
CA ALA A 268 14.73 -16.72 -6.72
C ALA A 268 14.05 -16.38 -8.07
N TYR A 269 13.43 -17.38 -8.70
CA TYR A 269 12.81 -17.25 -10.02
C TYR A 269 13.74 -16.84 -11.19
N ALA A 270 15.06 -16.84 -11.02
CA ALA A 270 16.01 -16.38 -12.06
C ALA A 270 16.21 -17.37 -13.24
N LYS A 271 15.72 -18.62 -13.14
CA LYS A 271 15.97 -19.73 -14.10
C LYS A 271 17.38 -20.35 -14.04
N LEU A 272 18.07 -20.20 -12.91
CA LEU A 272 19.39 -20.80 -12.71
C LEU A 272 19.33 -22.34 -12.79
N THR A 273 20.20 -22.92 -13.61
CA THR A 273 20.30 -24.39 -13.78
C THR A 273 21.23 -25.05 -12.77
N SER A 274 22.07 -24.26 -12.10
CA SER A 274 22.93 -24.66 -10.99
C SER A 274 23.27 -23.45 -10.13
N LEU A 275 23.69 -23.68 -8.89
CA LEU A 275 24.19 -22.66 -7.98
C LEU A 275 25.34 -23.25 -7.14
N ASP A 276 26.57 -22.81 -7.40
CA ASP A 276 27.76 -23.22 -6.64
C ASP A 276 28.12 -22.18 -5.57
N LEU A 277 28.00 -22.56 -4.29
CA LEU A 277 28.26 -21.72 -3.14
C LEU A 277 29.67 -21.92 -2.54
N SER A 278 30.54 -22.71 -3.17
CA SER A 278 31.87 -23.07 -2.62
C SER A 278 32.80 -21.88 -2.34
N HIS A 279 32.56 -20.74 -3.01
CA HIS A 279 33.30 -19.48 -2.83
C HIS A 279 32.56 -18.43 -1.97
N SER A 280 31.36 -18.74 -1.46
CA SER A 280 30.44 -17.77 -0.84
C SER A 280 30.60 -17.65 0.69
N LYS A 281 31.84 -17.52 1.17
CA LYS A 281 32.16 -17.58 2.62
C LYS A 281 31.61 -16.41 3.44
N GLN A 282 31.33 -15.27 2.80
CA GLN A 282 30.76 -14.08 3.43
C GLN A 282 29.23 -14.02 3.37
N LEU A 283 28.59 -14.98 2.69
CA LEU A 283 27.16 -14.95 2.44
C LEU A 283 26.37 -15.07 3.75
N ARG A 284 25.48 -14.10 3.97
CA ARG A 284 24.62 -13.95 5.15
C ARG A 284 23.16 -14.20 4.80
N ARG A 285 22.71 -13.79 3.62
CA ARG A 285 21.33 -14.01 3.18
C ARG A 285 21.29 -14.58 1.77
N LEU A 286 20.52 -15.66 1.61
CA LEU A 286 20.34 -16.34 0.34
C LEU A 286 18.85 -16.58 0.08
N SER A 287 18.35 -16.05 -1.03
CA SER A 287 17.05 -16.39 -1.60
C SER A 287 17.24 -17.01 -2.98
N CYS A 288 16.98 -18.30 -3.13
CA CYS A 288 17.20 -19.03 -4.38
C CYS A 288 16.02 -19.92 -4.79
N SER A 289 14.84 -19.70 -4.18
CA SER A 289 13.63 -20.48 -4.43
C SER A 289 13.20 -20.50 -5.91
N LYS A 290 12.44 -21.52 -6.31
CA LYS A 290 11.79 -21.58 -7.65
C LYS A 290 12.77 -21.47 -8.82
N ASN A 291 13.92 -22.14 -8.71
CA ASN A 291 14.85 -22.34 -9.81
C ASN A 291 14.80 -23.80 -10.31
N PRO A 292 15.22 -24.09 -11.56
CA PRO A 292 15.18 -25.44 -12.11
C PRO A 292 16.26 -26.40 -11.55
N PHE A 293 17.26 -25.90 -10.80
CA PHE A 293 18.23 -26.77 -10.15
C PHE A 293 17.60 -27.55 -8.98
N ARG A 294 18.21 -28.69 -8.64
CA ARG A 294 17.72 -29.59 -7.59
C ARG A 294 18.72 -29.71 -6.46
N GLY A 295 18.22 -29.69 -5.23
CA GLY A 295 19.09 -29.71 -4.06
C GLY A 295 19.82 -28.38 -3.83
N LEU A 296 20.50 -28.26 -2.68
CA LEU A 296 21.31 -27.10 -2.34
C LEU A 296 22.40 -27.52 -1.35
N ASP A 297 23.64 -27.12 -1.59
CA ASP A 297 24.75 -27.30 -0.66
C ASP A 297 25.16 -25.95 -0.06
N VAL A 298 24.88 -25.78 1.24
CA VAL A 298 25.21 -24.56 2.01
C VAL A 298 26.38 -24.77 2.98
N SER A 299 27.10 -25.89 2.88
CA SER A 299 28.21 -26.24 3.80
C SER A 299 29.36 -25.21 3.80
N HIS A 300 29.47 -24.42 2.73
CA HIS A 300 30.49 -23.40 2.54
C HIS A 300 30.05 -21.99 3.01
N CYS A 301 28.87 -21.85 3.60
CA CYS A 301 28.28 -20.57 4.03
C CYS A 301 28.14 -20.47 5.57
N PRO A 302 29.24 -20.41 6.34
CA PRO A 302 29.19 -20.47 7.81
C PRO A 302 28.60 -19.22 8.49
N LEU A 303 28.45 -18.12 7.73
CA LEU A 303 27.88 -16.86 8.19
C LEU A 303 26.39 -16.70 7.82
N LEU A 304 25.76 -17.72 7.24
CA LEU A 304 24.38 -17.65 6.77
C LEU A 304 23.41 -17.45 7.95
N GLU A 305 22.62 -16.39 7.85
CA GLU A 305 21.63 -15.92 8.83
C GLU A 305 20.20 -16.11 8.28
N GLU A 306 20.00 -15.96 6.98
CA GLU A 306 18.70 -16.17 6.32
C GLU A 306 18.82 -17.04 5.08
N LEU A 307 17.96 -18.06 5.00
CA LEU A 307 17.90 -18.97 3.85
C LEU A 307 16.45 -19.18 3.40
N SER A 308 16.19 -18.84 2.13
CA SER A 308 14.96 -19.15 1.42
C SER A 308 15.28 -20.02 0.20
N CYS A 309 14.91 -21.29 0.26
CA CYS A 309 15.21 -22.30 -0.77
C CYS A 309 14.03 -23.26 -1.02
N GLY A 310 12.84 -22.68 -1.21
CA GLY A 310 11.62 -23.42 -1.56
C GLY A 310 11.55 -23.83 -3.03
N ASP A 311 10.80 -24.88 -3.33
CA ASP A 311 10.60 -25.39 -4.69
C ASP A 311 11.89 -25.79 -5.42
N LEU A 312 12.76 -26.55 -4.75
CA LEU A 312 14.04 -27.05 -5.31
C LEU A 312 14.14 -28.58 -5.25
N GLU A 313 13.00 -29.25 -5.06
CA GLU A 313 12.88 -30.71 -4.92
C GLU A 313 13.81 -31.30 -3.83
N ILE A 314 14.15 -30.53 -2.78
CA ILE A 314 15.12 -30.94 -1.76
C ILE A 314 14.55 -32.10 -0.95
N ALA A 315 15.22 -33.27 -1.00
CA ALA A 315 14.86 -34.44 -0.19
C ALA A 315 15.61 -34.50 1.15
N SER A 316 16.81 -33.91 1.22
CA SER A 316 17.63 -33.79 2.43
C SER A 316 18.58 -32.60 2.29
N ILE A 317 18.92 -31.96 3.40
CA ILE A 317 19.91 -30.87 3.48
C ILE A 317 20.73 -31.03 4.76
N ASP A 318 22.04 -30.72 4.69
CA ASP A 318 22.90 -30.61 5.86
C ASP A 318 23.05 -29.12 6.24
N LEU A 319 22.57 -28.76 7.42
CA LEU A 319 22.66 -27.40 7.97
C LEU A 319 23.67 -27.30 9.13
N SER A 320 24.46 -28.36 9.41
CA SER A 320 25.37 -28.40 10.57
C SER A 320 26.43 -27.30 10.55
N ASN A 321 26.80 -26.80 9.35
CA ASN A 321 27.76 -25.71 9.16
C ASN A 321 27.13 -24.31 9.15
N ASN A 322 25.82 -24.18 9.39
CA ASN A 322 25.09 -22.90 9.37
C ASN A 322 24.45 -22.57 10.73
N PRO A 323 25.22 -22.48 11.83
CA PRO A 323 24.67 -22.32 13.18
C PRO A 323 24.06 -20.92 13.45
N LYS A 324 24.30 -19.96 12.55
CA LYS A 324 23.81 -18.58 12.68
C LYS A 324 22.43 -18.33 12.09
N LEU A 325 21.79 -19.32 11.48
CA LEU A 325 20.48 -19.15 10.86
C LEU A 325 19.45 -18.67 11.89
N THR A 326 18.84 -17.52 11.59
CA THR A 326 17.71 -16.93 12.31
C THR A 326 16.40 -17.10 11.54
N SER A 327 16.47 -17.28 10.21
CA SER A 327 15.31 -17.48 9.33
C SER A 327 15.58 -18.60 8.32
N LEU A 328 14.72 -19.62 8.32
CA LEU A 328 14.79 -20.75 7.39
C LEU A 328 13.43 -20.98 6.73
N GLN A 329 13.39 -20.83 5.41
CA GLN A 329 12.20 -21.01 4.59
C GLN A 329 12.48 -22.05 3.50
N MET A 330 11.91 -23.24 3.66
CA MET A 330 12.10 -24.40 2.78
C MET A 330 10.78 -25.04 2.35
N GLY A 331 9.72 -24.22 2.23
CA GLY A 331 8.41 -24.71 1.80
C GLY A 331 8.43 -25.31 0.38
N HIS A 332 7.47 -26.16 0.06
CA HIS A 332 7.36 -26.84 -1.25
C HIS A 332 8.63 -27.62 -1.64
N ASN A 333 9.05 -28.54 -0.79
CA ASN A 333 10.16 -29.46 -1.06
C ASN A 333 9.72 -30.90 -0.77
N ASN A 334 10.68 -31.85 -0.76
CA ASN A 334 10.43 -33.27 -0.57
C ASN A 334 11.03 -33.80 0.74
N LEU A 335 11.23 -32.94 1.75
CA LEU A 335 11.89 -33.32 3.00
C LEU A 335 11.05 -34.35 3.77
N SER A 336 11.67 -35.46 4.15
CA SER A 336 11.07 -36.49 5.03
C SER A 336 11.57 -36.42 6.48
N GLN A 337 12.73 -35.78 6.68
CA GLN A 337 13.36 -35.50 7.97
C GLN A 337 14.18 -34.21 7.86
N LEU A 338 14.42 -33.56 9.01
CA LEU A 338 15.26 -32.38 9.10
C LEU A 338 15.90 -32.32 10.50
N ASP A 339 17.22 -32.16 10.55
CA ASP A 339 17.96 -31.91 11.80
C ASP A 339 18.24 -30.42 11.92
N LEU A 340 17.77 -29.81 13.01
CA LEU A 340 17.97 -28.40 13.33
C LEU A 340 18.78 -28.20 14.63
N SER A 341 19.46 -29.24 15.13
CA SER A 341 20.16 -29.18 16.42
C SER A 341 21.27 -28.11 16.49
N ALA A 342 21.81 -27.69 15.35
CA ALA A 342 22.79 -26.62 15.23
C ALA A 342 22.16 -25.21 15.19
N GLN A 343 20.90 -25.06 14.77
CA GLN A 343 20.21 -23.78 14.52
C GLN A 343 19.53 -23.21 15.78
N LYS A 344 20.30 -22.91 16.82
CA LYS A 344 19.77 -22.49 18.14
C LYS A 344 19.18 -21.07 18.17
N GLU A 345 19.57 -20.24 17.22
CA GLU A 345 19.15 -18.84 17.09
C GLU A 345 17.92 -18.66 16.17
N LEU A 346 17.32 -19.76 15.72
CA LEU A 346 16.22 -19.72 14.76
C LEU A 346 14.97 -19.06 15.34
N LYS A 347 14.45 -18.05 14.65
CA LYS A 347 13.24 -17.28 14.99
C LYS A 347 12.08 -17.57 14.04
N VAL A 348 12.39 -17.82 12.77
CA VAL A 348 11.39 -18.08 11.71
C VAL A 348 11.70 -19.41 11.03
N LEU A 349 10.72 -20.32 11.04
CA LEU A 349 10.84 -21.63 10.41
C LEU A 349 9.60 -21.95 9.56
N TYR A 350 9.78 -21.95 8.24
CA TYR A 350 8.73 -22.31 7.28
C TYR A 350 9.11 -23.59 6.52
N LEU A 351 8.36 -24.66 6.77
CA LEU A 351 8.52 -26.01 6.22
C LEU A 351 7.24 -26.54 5.54
N PHE A 352 6.30 -25.65 5.23
CA PHE A 352 5.02 -26.02 4.65
C PHE A 352 5.15 -26.76 3.32
N ASN A 353 4.24 -27.68 2.99
CA ASN A 353 4.31 -28.50 1.77
C ASN A 353 5.62 -29.32 1.69
N ASN A 354 5.81 -30.24 2.62
CA ASN A 354 6.89 -31.24 2.63
C ASN A 354 6.32 -32.61 3.03
N ASN A 355 7.18 -33.61 3.28
CA ASN A 355 6.79 -34.97 3.65
C ASN A 355 7.24 -35.35 5.08
N LEU A 356 7.38 -34.37 5.99
CA LEU A 356 7.89 -34.59 7.33
C LEU A 356 6.88 -35.40 8.16
N THR A 357 7.37 -36.39 8.91
CA THR A 357 6.53 -37.21 9.82
C THR A 357 6.72 -36.86 11.30
N LYS A 358 7.87 -36.27 11.63
CA LYS A 358 8.24 -35.77 12.95
C LYS A 358 9.08 -34.51 12.82
N LEU A 359 9.02 -33.64 13.82
CA LEU A 359 9.84 -32.43 13.89
C LEU A 359 10.28 -32.16 15.33
N ASP A 360 11.59 -32.18 15.59
CA ASP A 360 12.17 -31.85 16.90
C ASP A 360 12.69 -30.40 16.88
N LEU A 361 12.03 -29.53 17.65
CA LEU A 361 12.37 -28.12 17.85
C LEU A 361 12.79 -27.84 19.29
N SER A 362 13.26 -28.86 20.03
CA SER A 362 13.66 -28.72 21.44
C SER A 362 14.86 -27.79 21.64
N ALA A 363 15.70 -27.60 20.61
CA ALA A 363 16.84 -26.69 20.63
C ALA A 363 16.48 -25.23 20.26
N GLN A 364 15.35 -24.99 19.60
CA GLN A 364 14.92 -23.70 19.06
C GLN A 364 14.22 -22.84 20.12
N THR A 365 14.98 -22.41 21.13
CA THR A 365 14.45 -21.62 22.26
C THR A 365 14.00 -20.20 21.89
N HIS A 366 14.41 -19.67 20.73
CA HIS A 366 14.07 -18.33 20.24
C HIS A 366 12.98 -18.32 19.15
N LEU A 367 12.33 -19.46 18.87
CA LEU A 367 11.39 -19.56 17.75
C LEU A 367 10.14 -18.69 17.98
N GLU A 368 9.84 -17.80 17.03
CA GLU A 368 8.71 -16.88 17.07
C GLU A 368 7.61 -17.29 16.08
N GLN A 369 7.98 -17.86 14.93
CA GLN A 369 7.05 -18.26 13.87
C GLN A 369 7.36 -19.66 13.34
N LEU A 370 6.34 -20.53 13.31
CA LEU A 370 6.40 -21.89 12.81
C LEU A 370 5.28 -22.14 11.80
N LEU A 371 5.62 -22.37 10.53
CA LEU A 371 4.68 -22.84 9.52
C LEU A 371 5.16 -24.21 9.03
N CYS A 372 4.47 -25.28 9.39
CA CYS A 372 4.76 -26.64 8.93
C CYS A 372 3.48 -27.39 8.52
N ASN A 373 2.49 -26.64 8.06
CA ASN A 373 1.26 -27.15 7.46
C ASN A 373 1.53 -27.95 6.16
N ASN A 374 0.57 -28.78 5.74
CA ASN A 374 0.71 -29.66 4.56
C ASN A 374 1.97 -30.56 4.66
N ASN A 375 2.01 -31.38 5.71
CA ASN A 375 3.03 -32.40 5.94
C ASN A 375 2.33 -33.69 6.42
N GLN A 376 3.09 -34.65 6.95
CA GLN A 376 2.57 -35.90 7.53
C GLN A 376 2.89 -35.98 9.03
N LEU A 377 3.04 -34.84 9.70
CA LEU A 377 3.54 -34.76 11.07
C LEU A 377 2.58 -35.46 12.02
N THR A 378 3.11 -36.35 12.83
CA THR A 378 2.41 -36.97 13.96
C THR A 378 2.90 -36.43 15.30
N GLU A 379 4.07 -35.78 15.30
CA GLU A 379 4.79 -35.33 16.48
C GLU A 379 5.58 -34.06 16.18
N ILE A 380 5.42 -33.04 17.05
CA ILE A 380 6.24 -31.83 17.07
C ILE A 380 6.70 -31.62 18.51
N THR A 381 8.01 -31.61 18.74
CA THR A 381 8.57 -31.30 20.06
C THR A 381 8.97 -29.82 20.11
N LEU A 382 8.41 -29.05 21.05
CA LEU A 382 8.74 -27.63 21.24
C LEU A 382 9.64 -27.40 22.45
N ALA A 383 10.58 -26.46 22.34
CA ALA A 383 11.38 -25.97 23.45
C ALA A 383 10.51 -25.37 24.57
N ALA A 384 11.00 -25.42 25.81
CA ALA A 384 10.32 -24.77 26.94
C ALA A 384 10.50 -23.25 26.88
N GLY A 385 9.42 -22.49 27.13
CA GLY A 385 9.48 -21.02 27.15
C GLY A 385 9.64 -20.36 25.77
N VAL A 386 9.38 -21.11 24.69
CA VAL A 386 9.54 -20.63 23.32
C VAL A 386 8.61 -19.42 23.03
N PRO A 387 9.10 -18.30 22.47
CA PRO A 387 8.34 -17.06 22.31
C PRO A 387 7.42 -17.05 21.08
N LEU A 388 6.76 -18.17 20.78
CA LEU A 388 5.89 -18.32 19.62
C LEU A 388 4.78 -17.25 19.60
N SER A 389 4.55 -16.69 18.42
CA SER A 389 3.45 -15.76 18.11
C SER A 389 2.58 -16.25 16.95
N LYS A 390 3.12 -17.10 16.07
CA LYS A 390 2.41 -17.68 14.92
C LYS A 390 2.76 -19.15 14.74
N VAL A 391 1.75 -20.00 14.68
CA VAL A 391 1.87 -21.46 14.48
C VAL A 391 0.84 -21.91 13.45
N GLU A 392 1.29 -22.49 12.33
CA GLU A 392 0.42 -23.08 11.32
C GLU A 392 0.82 -24.55 11.10
N ILE A 393 -0.05 -25.47 11.52
CA ILE A 393 0.18 -26.93 11.48
C ILE A 393 -0.94 -27.72 10.83
N TYR A 394 -1.94 -27.05 10.25
CA TYR A 394 -3.05 -27.70 9.53
C TYR A 394 -2.55 -28.60 8.39
N ASP A 395 -3.38 -29.52 7.92
CA ASP A 395 -3.03 -30.57 6.96
C ASP A 395 -1.83 -31.41 7.43
N ASN A 396 -1.97 -32.00 8.63
CA ASN A 396 -1.03 -32.96 9.23
C ASN A 396 -1.79 -34.12 9.89
N GLN A 397 -1.12 -34.93 10.72
CA GLN A 397 -1.67 -36.13 11.37
C GLN A 397 -1.50 -36.10 12.91
N ILE A 398 -1.49 -34.91 13.51
CA ILE A 398 -1.20 -34.67 14.93
C ILE A 398 -2.45 -34.90 15.78
N LYS A 399 -2.41 -35.93 16.61
CA LYS A 399 -3.51 -36.32 17.50
C LYS A 399 -3.07 -36.28 18.96
N ASP A 400 -3.96 -36.62 19.88
CA ASP A 400 -3.57 -36.84 21.27
C ASP A 400 -2.56 -37.99 21.41
N PRO A 401 -1.56 -37.89 22.31
CA PRO A 401 -1.34 -36.78 23.25
C PRO A 401 -0.47 -35.63 22.70
N GLN A 402 -0.03 -35.69 21.44
CA GLN A 402 0.92 -34.74 20.86
C GLN A 402 0.32 -33.33 20.69
N MET A 403 -0.94 -33.23 20.28
CA MET A 403 -1.64 -31.94 20.21
C MET A 403 -1.70 -31.26 21.59
N ALA A 404 -1.99 -32.02 22.65
CA ALA A 404 -1.99 -31.52 24.02
C ALA A 404 -0.60 -31.01 24.46
N GLN A 405 0.48 -31.68 24.06
CA GLN A 405 1.85 -31.23 24.35
C GLN A 405 2.19 -29.91 23.65
N ILE A 406 1.80 -29.76 22.38
CA ILE A 406 1.98 -28.51 21.62
C ILE A 406 1.24 -27.35 22.31
N VAL A 407 -0.06 -27.53 22.61
CA VAL A 407 -0.89 -26.51 23.27
C VAL A 407 -0.35 -26.15 24.65
N ALA A 408 0.15 -27.13 25.41
CA ALA A 408 0.78 -26.89 26.70
C ALA A 408 2.04 -26.01 26.59
N LYS A 409 2.78 -26.09 25.47
CA LYS A 409 4.01 -25.32 25.20
C LYS A 409 3.78 -23.96 24.58
N LEU A 410 2.59 -23.65 24.06
CA LEU A 410 2.25 -22.29 23.63
C LEU A 410 2.48 -21.30 24.80
N PRO A 411 3.16 -20.16 24.59
CA PRO A 411 3.35 -19.14 25.62
C PRO A 411 2.03 -18.45 25.99
N ASP A 412 1.93 -17.97 27.23
CA ASP A 412 0.91 -17.00 27.62
C ASP A 412 1.25 -15.63 27.04
N ARG A 413 0.34 -15.09 26.23
CA ARG A 413 0.52 -13.84 25.51
C ARG A 413 -0.37 -12.71 26.04
N THR A 414 -0.93 -12.85 27.25
CA THR A 414 -1.75 -11.81 27.87
C THR A 414 -0.99 -10.48 27.94
N GLY A 415 -1.56 -9.40 27.37
CA GLY A 415 -0.92 -8.07 27.30
C GLY A 415 0.02 -7.87 26.11
N LEU A 416 0.21 -8.88 25.27
CA LEU A 416 0.92 -8.80 23.99
C LEU A 416 -0.07 -8.89 22.82
N THR A 417 0.42 -8.76 21.58
CA THR A 417 -0.38 -9.09 20.39
C THR A 417 -0.83 -10.55 20.45
N ARG A 418 -2.14 -10.78 20.25
CA ARG A 418 -2.79 -12.09 20.25
C ARG A 418 -2.07 -13.05 19.31
N GLY A 419 -1.72 -14.24 19.79
CA GLY A 419 -1.07 -15.25 18.96
C GLY A 419 -2.02 -15.85 17.92
N LEU A 420 -1.48 -16.39 16.83
CA LEU A 420 -2.25 -17.07 15.78
C LEU A 420 -1.90 -18.55 15.70
N PHE A 421 -2.88 -19.44 15.90
CA PHE A 421 -2.72 -20.89 15.83
C PHE A 421 -3.67 -21.50 14.78
N LYS A 422 -3.20 -21.68 13.55
CA LYS A 422 -3.94 -22.40 12.50
C LYS A 422 -3.68 -23.89 12.60
N VAL A 423 -4.66 -24.62 13.10
CA VAL A 423 -4.48 -26.00 13.57
C VAL A 423 -5.15 -27.03 12.68
N ILE A 424 -6.23 -26.66 12.01
CA ILE A 424 -7.09 -27.56 11.23
C ILE A 424 -7.37 -26.94 9.86
N ASN A 425 -7.62 -27.77 8.85
CA ASN A 425 -8.22 -27.40 7.57
C ASN A 425 -9.37 -28.37 7.25
N THR A 426 -10.55 -28.14 7.83
CA THR A 426 -11.69 -29.09 7.80
C THR A 426 -12.10 -29.52 6.38
N PRO A 427 -12.12 -28.63 5.36
CA PRO A 427 -12.45 -29.03 3.98
C PRO A 427 -11.42 -29.95 3.32
N SER A 428 -10.22 -30.07 3.87
CA SER A 428 -9.14 -30.85 3.27
C SER A 428 -9.27 -32.34 3.56
N GLN A 429 -9.01 -33.15 2.54
CA GLN A 429 -9.01 -34.61 2.66
C GLN A 429 -7.74 -35.16 3.32
N THR A 430 -6.68 -34.36 3.39
CA THR A 430 -5.40 -34.72 4.00
C THR A 430 -5.31 -34.34 5.48
N GLU A 431 -6.28 -33.57 5.97
CA GLU A 431 -6.31 -33.16 7.37
C GLU A 431 -6.63 -34.35 8.27
N GLY A 432 -5.71 -34.64 9.19
CA GLY A 432 -5.82 -35.68 10.19
C GLY A 432 -5.48 -35.21 11.59
N ASN A 433 -5.22 -33.91 11.78
CA ASN A 433 -5.06 -33.32 13.09
C ASN A 433 -6.35 -33.43 13.90
N VAL A 434 -6.22 -33.58 15.22
CA VAL A 434 -7.33 -33.56 16.16
C VAL A 434 -6.97 -32.60 17.28
N CYS A 435 -7.76 -31.53 17.43
CA CYS A 435 -7.62 -30.57 18.51
C CYS A 435 -8.99 -30.42 19.18
N THR A 436 -9.13 -30.91 20.40
CA THR A 436 -10.42 -30.90 21.13
C THR A 436 -10.76 -29.51 21.64
N LYS A 437 -12.02 -29.27 21.98
CA LYS A 437 -12.51 -28.04 22.58
C LYS A 437 -11.72 -27.70 23.85
N ALA A 438 -11.40 -28.70 24.67
CA ALA A 438 -10.59 -28.49 25.87
C ALA A 438 -9.18 -27.95 25.55
N LEU A 439 -8.58 -28.37 24.42
CA LEU A 439 -7.29 -27.85 23.96
C LEU A 439 -7.43 -26.46 23.33
N VAL A 440 -8.51 -26.21 22.59
CA VAL A 440 -8.85 -24.87 22.08
C VAL A 440 -9.01 -23.89 23.24
N ASP A 441 -9.80 -24.23 24.27
CA ASP A 441 -10.03 -23.39 25.46
C ASP A 441 -8.72 -23.08 26.19
N GLN A 442 -7.79 -24.04 26.28
CA GLN A 442 -6.44 -23.81 26.84
C GLN A 442 -5.62 -22.81 26.03
N ALA A 443 -5.61 -22.92 24.71
CA ALA A 443 -4.90 -21.98 23.85
C ALA A 443 -5.53 -20.58 23.91
N LEU A 444 -6.87 -20.48 23.90
CA LEU A 444 -7.61 -19.23 24.08
C LEU A 444 -7.25 -18.56 25.42
N GLY A 445 -7.17 -19.35 26.50
CA GLY A 445 -6.76 -18.87 27.84
C GLY A 445 -5.33 -18.31 27.91
N LYS A 446 -4.48 -18.65 26.94
CA LYS A 446 -3.12 -18.10 26.76
C LYS A 446 -3.06 -16.93 25.77
N TYR A 447 -4.21 -16.37 25.42
CA TYR A 447 -4.36 -15.27 24.46
C TYR A 447 -3.95 -15.62 23.02
N TRP A 448 -4.33 -16.82 22.57
CA TRP A 448 -4.23 -17.24 21.16
C TRP A 448 -5.58 -17.13 20.44
N ARG A 449 -5.54 -16.99 19.12
CA ARG A 449 -6.66 -17.24 18.20
C ARG A 449 -6.44 -18.61 17.57
N VAL A 450 -7.38 -19.52 17.76
CA VAL A 450 -7.32 -20.87 17.19
C VAL A 450 -8.19 -20.93 15.95
N VAL A 451 -7.62 -21.38 14.83
CA VAL A 451 -8.19 -21.18 13.49
C VAL A 451 -8.24 -22.49 12.72
N ASP A 452 -9.38 -22.70 12.05
CA ASP A 452 -9.58 -23.62 10.96
C ASP A 452 -9.30 -22.86 9.66
N TYR A 453 -8.29 -23.26 8.91
CA TYR A 453 -7.86 -22.56 7.71
C TYR A 453 -8.99 -22.43 6.68
N ALA A 454 -9.80 -23.49 6.51
CA ALA A 454 -10.99 -23.57 5.66
C ALA A 454 -11.02 -22.51 4.53
N ASP A 455 -10.10 -22.67 3.55
CA ASP A 455 -9.63 -21.69 2.55
C ASP A 455 -10.73 -20.82 1.87
N PHE A 456 -11.95 -21.34 1.83
CA PHE A 456 -13.08 -20.77 1.10
C PHE A 456 -13.89 -19.71 1.87
N ALA A 457 -13.64 -19.52 3.16
CA ALA A 457 -14.54 -18.73 4.01
C ALA A 457 -14.09 -17.29 4.29
N ASP A 458 -12.81 -16.94 4.12
CA ASP A 458 -12.29 -15.59 4.45
C ASP A 458 -10.99 -15.23 3.73
N PHE A 459 -10.90 -15.49 2.41
CA PHE A 459 -9.72 -15.15 1.60
C PHE A 459 -8.38 -15.62 2.23
N GLY A 460 -8.34 -16.85 2.76
CA GLY A 460 -7.14 -17.43 3.41
C GLY A 460 -6.89 -17.04 4.88
N LYS A 461 -7.77 -16.25 5.53
CA LYS A 461 -7.63 -15.88 6.95
C LYS A 461 -8.15 -16.91 7.96
N GLY A 462 -8.93 -17.89 7.48
CA GLY A 462 -9.52 -18.97 8.26
C GLY A 462 -10.60 -18.56 9.27
N LEU A 463 -11.43 -19.54 9.65
CA LEU A 463 -12.52 -19.43 10.63
C LEU A 463 -12.04 -19.75 12.03
N ASP A 464 -12.70 -19.21 13.05
CA ASP A 464 -12.39 -19.58 14.44
C ASP A 464 -12.77 -21.05 14.68
N TYR A 465 -11.82 -21.84 15.19
CA TYR A 465 -11.99 -23.27 15.42
C TYR A 465 -12.41 -23.55 16.85
N ARG A 466 -13.46 -24.35 17.03
CA ARG A 466 -14.09 -24.64 18.34
C ARG A 466 -13.62 -25.93 19.00
N GLY A 467 -12.88 -26.75 18.27
CA GLY A 467 -12.49 -28.07 18.70
C GLY A 467 -13.28 -29.17 18.01
N SER A 468 -12.66 -30.34 17.87
CA SER A 468 -13.20 -31.49 17.15
C SER A 468 -14.41 -32.16 17.81
N ASP A 469 -14.60 -31.93 19.11
CA ASP A 469 -15.65 -32.47 19.97
C ASP A 469 -16.60 -31.38 20.50
N ALA A 470 -16.58 -30.19 19.88
CA ALA A 470 -17.60 -29.17 20.11
C ALA A 470 -19.00 -29.70 19.73
N PRO A 471 -20.09 -29.26 20.40
CA PRO A 471 -21.43 -29.78 20.14
C PRO A 471 -21.78 -29.73 18.64
N GLU A 472 -22.26 -30.85 18.10
CA GLU A 472 -22.61 -30.99 16.68
C GLU A 472 -23.57 -29.89 16.24
N LEU A 473 -24.62 -29.58 17.02
CA LEU A 473 -25.56 -28.51 16.74
C LEU A 473 -25.31 -27.27 17.61
N GLY A 474 -24.98 -26.15 16.97
CA GLY A 474 -24.81 -24.85 17.61
C GLY A 474 -26.06 -24.28 18.29
N GLU A 475 -25.85 -23.33 19.21
CA GLU A 475 -26.95 -22.62 19.91
C GLU A 475 -27.52 -21.43 19.13
N GLY A 476 -26.84 -20.99 18.06
CA GLY A 476 -27.27 -19.88 17.23
C GLY A 476 -28.61 -20.16 16.55
N MET A 477 -29.47 -19.14 16.48
CA MET A 477 -30.74 -19.20 15.77
C MET A 477 -30.92 -17.94 14.93
N ILE A 478 -31.26 -18.13 13.66
CA ILE A 478 -31.63 -17.07 12.73
C ILE A 478 -33.02 -17.38 12.20
N LYS A 479 -33.97 -16.48 12.46
CA LYS A 479 -35.34 -16.58 11.97
C LYS A 479 -35.59 -15.49 10.94
N LEU A 480 -36.06 -15.87 9.74
CA LEU A 480 -36.47 -14.97 8.68
C LEU A 480 -37.98 -15.09 8.48
N THR A 481 -38.65 -13.96 8.24
CA THR A 481 -40.07 -13.92 7.91
C THR A 481 -40.26 -13.39 6.49
N PHE A 482 -41.13 -14.02 5.70
CA PHE A 482 -41.43 -13.69 4.31
C PHE A 482 -42.89 -13.23 4.16
N ASP A 483 -43.21 -12.65 3.01
CA ASP A 483 -44.53 -12.09 2.70
C ASP A 483 -45.64 -13.14 2.55
N LYS A 484 -45.33 -14.30 1.99
CA LYS A 484 -46.29 -15.39 1.71
C LYS A 484 -45.63 -16.77 1.66
N ALA A 485 -46.47 -17.79 1.84
CA ALA A 485 -46.12 -19.18 1.59
C ALA A 485 -45.98 -19.49 0.11
N GLY A 486 -45.12 -20.47 -0.20
CA GLY A 486 -44.81 -20.88 -1.56
C GLY A 486 -43.83 -19.97 -2.31
N SER A 487 -43.29 -18.94 -1.66
CA SER A 487 -42.24 -18.10 -2.25
C SER A 487 -40.96 -18.91 -2.46
N THR A 488 -40.32 -18.73 -3.61
CA THR A 488 -39.01 -19.30 -3.91
C THR A 488 -37.93 -18.33 -3.43
N ILE A 489 -37.00 -18.82 -2.62
CA ILE A 489 -35.82 -18.08 -2.15
C ILE A 489 -34.55 -18.71 -2.69
N GLN A 490 -33.50 -17.92 -2.85
CA GLN A 490 -32.14 -18.40 -3.01
C GLN A 490 -31.42 -18.26 -1.66
N LEU A 491 -30.79 -19.34 -1.21
CA LEU A 491 -29.98 -19.36 0.01
C LEU A 491 -28.55 -19.77 -0.29
N THR A 492 -27.61 -19.04 0.29
CA THR A 492 -26.23 -19.51 0.49
C THR A 492 -25.96 -19.51 1.98
N VAL A 493 -25.71 -20.69 2.55
CA VAL A 493 -25.54 -20.87 3.99
C VAL A 493 -24.19 -21.52 4.30
N GLY A 494 -23.42 -20.88 5.16
CA GLY A 494 -22.21 -21.44 5.77
C GLY A 494 -22.44 -21.73 7.24
N VAL A 495 -22.22 -22.97 7.67
CA VAL A 495 -22.36 -23.40 9.07
C VAL A 495 -21.08 -24.07 9.57
N LEU A 496 -20.77 -23.86 10.86
CA LEU A 496 -19.79 -24.65 11.61
C LEU A 496 -20.53 -25.80 12.29
N GLY A 497 -20.18 -27.05 11.94
CA GLY A 497 -20.85 -28.25 12.47
C GLY A 497 -22.18 -28.54 11.76
N GLU A 498 -23.16 -29.02 12.52
CA GLU A 498 -24.51 -29.34 12.05
C GLU A 498 -25.44 -28.12 12.05
N MET A 499 -26.46 -28.20 11.19
CA MET A 499 -27.53 -27.22 11.09
C MET A 499 -28.88 -27.93 11.08
N GLN A 500 -29.84 -27.40 11.83
CA GLN A 500 -31.24 -27.77 11.74
C GLN A 500 -32.04 -26.64 11.12
N VAL A 501 -32.87 -26.97 10.13
CA VAL A 501 -33.67 -25.98 9.41
C VAL A 501 -35.12 -26.40 9.37
N THR A 502 -36.02 -25.44 9.61
CA THR A 502 -37.48 -25.62 9.45
C THR A 502 -38.06 -24.47 8.64
N GLY A 503 -39.08 -24.75 7.82
CA GLY A 503 -39.78 -23.73 7.02
C GLY A 503 -39.55 -23.82 5.52
N THR A 504 -38.77 -24.81 5.05
CA THR A 504 -38.55 -25.12 3.63
C THR A 504 -39.11 -26.49 3.27
N THR A 505 -39.51 -26.67 2.02
CA THR A 505 -40.02 -27.95 1.49
C THR A 505 -38.95 -29.05 1.39
N GLU A 506 -37.67 -28.66 1.40
CA GLU A 506 -36.52 -29.55 1.32
C GLU A 506 -35.48 -29.16 2.39
N PRO A 507 -34.65 -30.12 2.87
CA PRO A 507 -33.58 -29.82 3.80
C PRO A 507 -32.57 -28.83 3.20
N VAL A 508 -32.32 -27.72 3.91
CA VAL A 508 -31.28 -26.77 3.52
C VAL A 508 -29.91 -27.35 3.85
N ILE A 509 -28.99 -27.26 2.90
CA ILE A 509 -27.60 -27.73 3.04
C ILE A 509 -26.65 -26.53 3.06
N SER A 510 -25.44 -26.73 3.59
CA SER A 510 -24.40 -25.72 3.45
C SER A 510 -23.91 -25.67 2.00
N SER A 511 -23.79 -24.49 1.43
CA SER A 511 -23.40 -24.29 0.03
C SER A 511 -22.52 -23.05 -0.15
N LYS A 512 -21.72 -23.05 -1.21
CA LYS A 512 -20.97 -21.87 -1.68
C LYS A 512 -21.77 -21.06 -2.69
N ASP A 513 -22.58 -21.74 -3.50
CA ASP A 513 -23.43 -21.15 -4.51
C ASP A 513 -24.87 -20.99 -4.00
N PRO A 514 -25.65 -20.04 -4.54
CA PRO A 514 -27.07 -19.91 -4.21
C PRO A 514 -27.87 -21.15 -4.63
N ILE A 515 -28.63 -21.73 -3.69
CA ILE A 515 -29.54 -22.85 -3.93
C ILE A 515 -30.98 -22.39 -3.73
N SER A 516 -31.88 -22.82 -4.62
CA SER A 516 -33.29 -22.46 -4.58
C SER A 516 -34.06 -23.34 -3.60
N TYR A 517 -34.85 -22.73 -2.73
CA TYR A 517 -35.77 -23.41 -1.81
C TYR A 517 -37.16 -22.80 -1.89
N THR A 518 -38.20 -23.59 -1.60
CA THR A 518 -39.57 -23.08 -1.46
C THR A 518 -39.94 -22.99 0.02
N ILE A 519 -40.43 -21.83 0.44
CA ILE A 519 -40.90 -21.62 1.82
C ILE A 519 -42.29 -22.25 2.01
N GLU A 520 -42.44 -23.11 3.02
CA GLU A 520 -43.71 -23.82 3.30
C GLU A 520 -44.77 -22.91 3.94
N GLY A 521 -44.33 -22.03 4.84
CA GLY A 521 -45.18 -21.09 5.60
C GLY A 521 -44.79 -19.65 5.33
N THR A 522 -44.54 -18.87 6.37
CA THR A 522 -43.96 -17.53 6.23
C THR A 522 -42.66 -17.38 7.01
N GLU A 523 -42.20 -18.43 7.67
CA GLU A 523 -41.02 -18.40 8.53
C GLU A 523 -40.01 -19.42 8.07
N LEU A 524 -38.74 -19.02 8.08
CA LEU A 524 -37.57 -19.89 7.94
C LEU A 524 -36.76 -19.77 9.23
N LEU A 525 -36.53 -20.89 9.91
CA LEU A 525 -35.70 -20.94 11.11
C LEU A 525 -34.47 -21.79 10.81
N LEU A 526 -33.29 -21.18 10.95
CA LEU A 526 -32.00 -21.82 10.83
C LEU A 526 -31.38 -21.90 12.24
N ARG A 527 -31.12 -23.11 12.74
CA ARG A 527 -30.47 -23.36 14.03
C ARG A 527 -29.11 -24.00 13.80
N GLY A 528 -28.08 -23.42 14.41
CA GLY A 528 -26.69 -23.83 14.27
C GLY A 528 -25.75 -22.63 14.31
N ASP A 529 -24.45 -22.89 14.25
CA ASP A 529 -23.43 -21.84 14.26
C ASP A 529 -23.17 -21.33 12.84
N ILE A 530 -24.14 -20.57 12.34
CA ILE A 530 -24.14 -20.01 10.99
C ILE A 530 -23.14 -18.88 10.93
N TYR A 531 -22.15 -19.00 10.04
CA TYR A 531 -21.13 -17.98 9.81
C TYR A 531 -21.37 -17.16 8.53
N ARG A 532 -22.13 -17.69 7.58
CA ARG A 532 -22.52 -16.99 6.34
C ARG A 532 -23.99 -17.22 6.06
N LEU A 533 -24.72 -16.15 5.77
CA LEU A 533 -26.10 -16.21 5.33
C LEU A 533 -26.36 -15.16 4.24
N ILE A 534 -26.65 -15.63 3.03
CA ILE A 534 -27.07 -14.81 1.89
C ILE A 534 -28.47 -15.24 1.50
N VAL A 535 -29.40 -14.29 1.39
CA VAL A 535 -30.82 -14.54 1.10
C VAL A 535 -31.30 -13.58 0.02
N SER A 536 -31.95 -14.13 -1.01
CA SER A 536 -32.57 -13.34 -2.08
C SER A 536 -33.77 -14.03 -2.71
N GLY A 537 -34.49 -13.34 -3.61
CA GLY A 537 -35.52 -13.92 -4.47
C GLY A 537 -36.94 -13.88 -3.91
N ALA A 538 -37.12 -13.49 -2.65
CA ALA A 538 -38.44 -13.23 -2.07
C ALA A 538 -38.41 -12.08 -1.07
N ALA A 539 -39.56 -11.40 -0.92
CA ALA A 539 -39.70 -10.25 -0.05
C ALA A 539 -39.55 -10.62 1.44
N ILE A 540 -38.44 -10.19 2.04
CA ILE A 540 -38.13 -10.42 3.46
C ILE A 540 -38.87 -9.36 4.30
N LYS A 541 -39.66 -9.80 5.28
CA LYS A 541 -40.46 -8.98 6.20
C LYS A 541 -39.83 -8.79 7.57
N GLY A 542 -38.88 -9.63 7.94
CA GLY A 542 -38.19 -9.54 9.22
C GLY A 542 -37.04 -10.52 9.34
N ILE A 543 -36.11 -10.19 10.22
CA ILE A 543 -35.02 -11.08 10.65
C ILE A 543 -34.89 -10.96 12.17
N GLU A 544 -34.79 -12.09 12.85
CA GLU A 544 -34.52 -12.18 14.28
C GLU A 544 -33.26 -13.03 14.48
N LEU A 545 -32.29 -12.50 15.22
CA LEU A 545 -31.00 -13.13 15.50
C LEU A 545 -30.91 -13.41 17.00
N THR A 546 -30.76 -14.68 17.39
CA THR A 546 -30.58 -15.09 18.78
C THR A 546 -29.30 -15.90 18.90
N LYS A 547 -28.34 -15.44 19.72
CA LYS A 547 -27.02 -16.08 19.89
C LYS A 547 -26.30 -16.34 18.55
N ALA A 548 -26.56 -15.52 17.52
CA ALA A 548 -25.95 -15.64 16.19
C ALA A 548 -24.50 -15.10 16.18
N GLN A 549 -23.73 -15.42 17.21
CA GLN A 549 -22.42 -14.80 17.46
C GLN A 549 -21.41 -15.12 16.36
N TYR A 550 -21.57 -16.26 15.67
CA TYR A 550 -20.67 -16.75 14.63
C TYR A 550 -20.90 -16.12 13.27
N LEU A 551 -21.99 -15.36 13.10
CA LEU A 551 -22.35 -14.74 11.83
C LEU A 551 -21.25 -13.75 11.43
N ARG A 552 -20.49 -14.09 10.38
CA ARG A 552 -19.41 -13.26 9.80
C ARG A 552 -19.86 -12.51 8.57
N GLU A 553 -20.76 -13.10 7.80
CA GLU A 553 -21.28 -12.54 6.57
C GLU A 553 -22.80 -12.63 6.56
N LEU A 554 -23.46 -11.49 6.43
CA LEU A 554 -24.90 -11.38 6.27
C LEU A 554 -25.20 -10.55 5.03
N GLU A 555 -25.99 -11.11 4.14
CA GLU A 555 -26.45 -10.45 2.93
C GLU A 555 -27.94 -10.68 2.73
N LEU A 556 -28.70 -9.59 2.66
CA LEU A 556 -30.15 -9.61 2.52
C LEU A 556 -30.55 -8.79 1.31
N HIS A 557 -31.14 -9.45 0.32
CA HIS A 557 -31.84 -8.81 -0.80
C HIS A 557 -33.34 -8.83 -0.55
N ASP A 558 -34.08 -7.92 -1.22
CA ASP A 558 -35.54 -7.85 -1.15
C ASP A 558 -36.10 -7.57 0.28
N TYR A 559 -35.30 -6.99 1.18
CA TYR A 559 -35.68 -6.61 2.54
C TYR A 559 -36.61 -5.39 2.52
N GLN A 560 -37.85 -5.61 2.94
CA GLN A 560 -38.93 -4.63 2.84
C GLN A 560 -39.03 -3.65 4.02
N PRO A 561 -38.70 -4.01 5.27
CA PRO A 561 -38.76 -3.06 6.37
C PRO A 561 -37.84 -1.87 6.15
N ALA A 562 -38.30 -0.68 6.55
CA ALA A 562 -37.54 0.57 6.41
C ALA A 562 -36.40 0.71 7.43
N THR A 563 -36.33 -0.20 8.42
CA THR A 563 -35.31 -0.21 9.47
C THR A 563 -34.86 -1.63 9.73
N ILE A 564 -33.56 -1.81 9.97
CA ILE A 564 -32.98 -3.07 10.43
C ILE A 564 -32.16 -2.81 11.69
N GLN A 565 -32.29 -3.72 12.67
CA GLN A 565 -31.53 -3.68 13.91
C GLN A 565 -30.69 -4.95 14.03
N LEU A 566 -29.38 -4.79 14.14
CA LEU A 566 -28.42 -5.88 14.29
C LEU A 566 -27.58 -5.61 15.54
N THR A 567 -27.71 -6.49 16.54
CA THR A 567 -27.06 -6.34 17.84
C THR A 567 -26.33 -7.61 18.24
N ASP A 568 -25.20 -7.47 18.94
CA ASP A 568 -24.43 -8.58 19.52
C ASP A 568 -23.98 -9.60 18.46
N LEU A 569 -23.33 -9.09 17.41
CA LEU A 569 -22.71 -9.89 16.35
C LEU A 569 -21.19 -9.70 16.40
N PRO A 570 -20.51 -10.26 17.42
CA PRO A 570 -19.09 -10.01 17.68
C PRO A 570 -18.17 -10.42 16.53
N HIS A 571 -18.60 -11.35 15.69
CA HIS A 571 -17.82 -11.86 14.57
C HIS A 571 -18.24 -11.36 13.18
N LEU A 572 -19.24 -10.47 13.08
CA LEU A 572 -19.70 -9.92 11.81
C LEU A 572 -18.59 -9.08 11.17
N VAL A 573 -18.18 -9.44 9.95
CA VAL A 573 -17.13 -8.80 9.16
C VAL A 573 -17.73 -8.07 7.96
N THR A 574 -18.65 -8.76 7.28
CA THR A 574 -19.28 -8.30 6.04
C THR A 574 -20.79 -8.19 6.24
N LEU A 575 -21.33 -7.01 5.96
CA LEU A 575 -22.77 -6.75 5.95
C LEU A 575 -23.16 -6.14 4.61
N ARG A 576 -23.98 -6.84 3.83
CA ARG A 576 -24.52 -6.35 2.56
C ARG A 576 -26.04 -6.21 2.63
N LEU A 577 -26.49 -4.98 2.51
CA LEU A 577 -27.88 -4.55 2.62
C LEU A 577 -28.26 -3.62 1.45
N HIS A 578 -27.51 -3.65 0.35
CA HIS A 578 -27.75 -2.77 -0.80
C HIS A 578 -29.05 -3.11 -1.54
N ASP A 579 -29.52 -2.18 -2.38
CA ASP A 579 -30.72 -2.32 -3.23
C ASP A 579 -32.00 -2.70 -2.46
N ASN A 580 -32.16 -2.17 -1.24
CA ASN A 580 -33.33 -2.37 -0.38
C ASN A 580 -34.15 -1.07 -0.22
N GLN A 581 -35.02 -1.01 0.78
CA GLN A 581 -35.87 0.16 1.07
C GLN A 581 -35.54 0.81 2.44
N LEU A 582 -34.30 0.63 2.93
CA LEU A 582 -33.89 1.07 4.26
C LEU A 582 -33.78 2.60 4.35
N THR A 583 -34.29 3.13 5.45
CA THR A 583 -34.15 4.54 5.86
C THR A 583 -33.31 4.69 7.12
N ASP A 584 -33.06 3.59 7.85
CA ASP A 584 -32.25 3.55 9.07
C ASP A 584 -31.61 2.15 9.25
N ILE A 585 -30.33 2.12 9.68
CA ILE A 585 -29.59 0.90 10.00
C ILE A 585 -29.00 1.07 11.40
N GLN A 586 -29.35 0.17 12.32
CA GLN A 586 -28.91 0.24 13.71
C GLN A 586 -27.96 -0.91 14.03
N LEU A 587 -26.70 -0.57 14.31
CA LEU A 587 -25.64 -1.53 14.63
C LEU A 587 -25.18 -1.37 16.09
N SER A 588 -24.96 -2.48 16.77
CA SER A 588 -24.24 -2.50 18.06
C SER A 588 -23.58 -3.84 18.31
N GLY A 589 -22.43 -3.85 18.98
CA GLY A 589 -21.71 -5.10 19.25
C GLY A 589 -21.15 -5.78 17.99
N THR A 590 -20.71 -4.99 17.01
CA THR A 590 -20.10 -5.44 15.73
C THR A 590 -18.63 -5.02 15.60
N PRO A 591 -17.75 -5.39 16.56
CA PRO A 591 -16.37 -4.90 16.64
C PRO A 591 -15.48 -5.33 15.48
N LEU A 592 -15.86 -6.35 14.72
CA LEU A 592 -15.09 -6.88 13.59
C LEU A 592 -15.59 -6.43 12.21
N LEU A 593 -16.67 -5.64 12.15
CA LEU A 593 -17.24 -5.20 10.88
C LEU A 593 -16.24 -4.32 10.12
N ASN A 594 -15.92 -4.67 8.88
CA ASN A 594 -15.01 -3.88 8.04
C ASN A 594 -15.52 -3.70 6.60
N LEU A 595 -16.61 -4.36 6.21
CA LEU A 595 -17.29 -4.12 4.94
C LEU A 595 -18.78 -3.91 5.19
N LEU A 596 -19.28 -2.73 4.82
CA LEU A 596 -20.70 -2.40 4.84
C LEU A 596 -21.13 -1.97 3.44
N SER A 597 -22.00 -2.75 2.80
CA SER A 597 -22.63 -2.37 1.54
C SER A 597 -24.08 -1.95 1.78
N CYS A 598 -24.41 -0.69 1.48
CA CYS A 598 -25.74 -0.14 1.74
C CYS A 598 -26.26 0.81 0.65
N TYR A 599 -25.60 0.89 -0.50
CA TYR A 599 -26.08 1.65 -1.67
C TYR A 599 -27.47 1.19 -2.14
N GLY A 600 -28.17 1.99 -2.94
CA GLY A 600 -29.49 1.64 -3.48
C GLY A 600 -30.59 1.61 -2.42
N ASN A 601 -30.42 2.34 -1.31
CA ASN A 601 -31.40 2.49 -0.24
C ASN A 601 -31.96 3.93 -0.17
N LYS A 602 -32.70 4.25 0.89
CA LYS A 602 -33.32 5.56 1.16
C LYS A 602 -32.72 6.20 2.41
N LEU A 603 -31.44 5.95 2.70
CA LEU A 603 -30.77 6.52 3.88
C LEU A 603 -30.63 8.03 3.72
N THR A 604 -31.00 8.77 4.76
CA THR A 604 -30.78 10.22 4.84
C THR A 604 -29.39 10.53 5.36
N VAL A 605 -28.90 11.77 5.17
CA VAL A 605 -27.61 12.22 5.73
C VAL A 605 -27.58 12.05 7.25
N GLU A 606 -28.67 12.35 7.96
CA GLU A 606 -28.76 12.20 9.42
C GLU A 606 -28.77 10.73 9.86
N ALA A 607 -29.37 9.83 9.08
CA ALA A 607 -29.26 8.39 9.31
C ALA A 607 -27.81 7.92 9.09
N GLY A 608 -27.13 8.42 8.05
CA GLY A 608 -25.71 8.15 7.79
C GLY A 608 -24.80 8.56 8.93
N LYS A 609 -25.01 9.75 9.52
CA LYS A 609 -24.24 10.21 10.69
C LYS A 609 -24.37 9.26 11.87
N LYS A 610 -25.59 8.81 12.17
CA LYS A 610 -25.86 7.86 13.26
C LYS A 610 -25.23 6.49 13.01
N LEU A 611 -25.34 6.00 11.77
CA LEU A 611 -24.75 4.74 11.35
C LEU A 611 -23.23 4.77 11.50
N ILE A 612 -22.56 5.78 10.95
CA ILE A 612 -21.10 5.96 11.05
C ILE A 612 -20.65 6.03 12.50
N ALA A 613 -21.38 6.75 13.36
CA ALA A 613 -21.06 6.83 14.79
C ALA A 613 -21.15 5.48 15.53
N SER A 614 -21.91 4.52 14.99
CA SER A 614 -22.05 3.16 15.53
C SER A 614 -21.00 2.16 15.00
N LEU A 615 -20.24 2.54 13.96
CA LEU A 615 -19.22 1.67 13.38
C LEU A 615 -17.99 1.55 14.31
N PRO A 616 -17.30 0.40 14.31
CA PRO A 616 -16.06 0.23 15.06
C PRO A 616 -14.96 1.15 14.50
N LYS A 617 -14.14 1.71 15.39
CA LYS A 617 -12.96 2.47 15.01
C LYS A 617 -11.90 1.54 14.38
N ARG A 618 -11.31 1.96 13.25
CA ARG A 618 -10.32 1.20 12.48
C ARG A 618 -8.98 1.94 12.42
N LEU A 619 -7.89 1.18 12.36
CA LEU A 619 -6.54 1.69 12.07
C LEU A 619 -6.32 1.72 10.55
N GLU A 620 -5.35 2.50 10.09
CA GLU A 620 -5.06 2.66 8.65
C GLU A 620 -4.64 1.34 7.97
N GLU A 621 -3.96 0.46 8.71
CA GLU A 621 -3.65 -0.91 8.27
C GLU A 621 -4.87 -1.86 8.27
N GLU A 622 -5.94 -1.52 8.99
CA GLU A 622 -7.20 -2.26 9.05
C GLU A 622 -8.18 -1.73 8.00
N LYS A 623 -7.91 -2.00 6.72
CA LYS A 623 -8.78 -1.59 5.60
C LYS A 623 -10.25 -1.90 5.90
N ALA A 624 -11.09 -0.87 5.89
CA ALA A 624 -12.52 -0.96 6.08
C ALA A 624 -13.26 -0.04 5.11
N THR A 625 -14.38 -0.51 4.55
CA THR A 625 -15.08 0.14 3.43
C THR A 625 -16.58 0.21 3.65
N ILE A 626 -17.17 1.37 3.35
CA ILE A 626 -18.61 1.59 3.25
C ILE A 626 -18.94 1.83 1.77
N LEU A 627 -19.66 0.91 1.11
CA LEU A 627 -20.27 1.18 -0.19
C LEU A 627 -21.57 1.96 0.04
N TRP A 628 -21.49 3.27 -0.14
CA TRP A 628 -22.60 4.20 0.13
C TRP A 628 -23.42 4.51 -1.11
N LEU A 629 -22.76 4.60 -2.28
CA LEU A 629 -23.36 4.98 -3.56
C LEU A 629 -23.12 3.91 -4.64
N ASN A 630 -23.93 3.99 -5.69
CA ASN A 630 -23.83 3.34 -6.97
C ASN A 630 -24.25 4.34 -8.06
N SER A 631 -23.36 5.29 -8.40
CA SER A 631 -23.71 6.37 -9.34
C SER A 631 -23.99 5.90 -10.77
N GLN A 632 -23.67 4.65 -11.10
CA GLN A 632 -23.95 4.01 -12.39
C GLN A 632 -25.26 3.22 -12.39
N GLY A 633 -25.93 3.10 -11.24
CA GLY A 633 -27.20 2.41 -11.08
C GLY A 633 -28.38 3.21 -11.64
N ALA A 634 -29.41 2.51 -12.11
CA ALA A 634 -30.65 3.13 -12.61
C ALA A 634 -31.65 3.53 -11.51
N GLY A 635 -31.30 3.32 -10.22
CA GLY A 635 -32.18 3.52 -9.07
C GLY A 635 -31.90 4.79 -8.28
N ALA A 636 -32.85 5.18 -7.43
CA ALA A 636 -32.62 6.22 -6.42
C ALA A 636 -31.72 5.65 -5.32
N ASP A 637 -30.65 6.39 -4.99
CA ASP A 637 -29.65 5.99 -4.01
C ASP A 637 -29.79 6.76 -2.69
N ASN A 638 -28.95 6.44 -1.72
CA ASN A 638 -28.83 7.15 -0.46
C ASN A 638 -28.53 8.64 -0.67
N ALA A 639 -29.02 9.48 0.24
CA ALA A 639 -28.61 10.87 0.29
C ALA A 639 -27.13 10.97 0.70
N PHE A 640 -26.37 11.82 0.02
CA PHE A 640 -24.94 12.02 0.29
C PHE A 640 -24.60 13.50 0.45
N GLN A 641 -23.71 13.78 1.41
CA GLN A 641 -23.05 15.07 1.63
C GLN A 641 -21.61 14.79 2.07
N GLU A 642 -20.68 15.68 1.71
CA GLU A 642 -19.25 15.53 2.01
C GLU A 642 -18.94 15.32 3.50
N GLU A 643 -19.78 15.84 4.40
CA GLU A 643 -19.66 15.64 5.86
C GLU A 643 -19.58 14.16 6.26
N LEU A 644 -20.30 13.29 5.54
CA LEU A 644 -20.28 11.85 5.80
C LEU A 644 -18.91 11.22 5.50
N LEU A 645 -18.20 11.71 4.47
CA LEU A 645 -16.86 11.24 4.13
C LEU A 645 -15.87 11.54 5.25
N TYR A 646 -15.91 12.75 5.81
CA TYR A 646 -15.04 13.15 6.92
C TYR A 646 -15.32 12.33 8.19
N LEU A 647 -16.60 12.06 8.49
CA LEU A 647 -16.99 11.25 9.65
C LEU A 647 -16.57 9.79 9.50
N ALA A 648 -16.74 9.20 8.31
CA ALA A 648 -16.30 7.84 8.01
C ALA A 648 -14.76 7.73 8.15
N HIS A 649 -14.02 8.66 7.56
CA HIS A 649 -12.56 8.70 7.67
C HIS A 649 -12.08 8.87 9.11
N ALA A 650 -12.75 9.71 9.92
CA ALA A 650 -12.42 9.86 11.34
C ALA A 650 -12.62 8.57 12.15
N GLN A 651 -13.48 7.66 11.68
CA GLN A 651 -13.67 6.32 12.23
C GLN A 651 -12.71 5.27 11.61
N GLY A 652 -11.87 5.66 10.66
CA GLY A 652 -10.96 4.75 9.94
C GLY A 652 -11.63 3.97 8.81
N TRP A 653 -12.78 4.44 8.30
CA TRP A 653 -13.51 3.83 7.20
C TRP A 653 -13.35 4.62 5.90
N GLU A 654 -13.12 3.92 4.81
CA GLU A 654 -13.17 4.47 3.46
C GLU A 654 -14.60 4.39 2.93
N MET A 655 -15.12 5.48 2.33
CA MET A 655 -16.44 5.48 1.72
C MET A 655 -16.32 5.45 0.20
N SER A 656 -17.04 4.54 -0.44
CA SER A 656 -16.83 4.15 -1.84
C SER A 656 -18.14 4.09 -2.64
N ASP A 657 -18.01 4.24 -3.96
CA ASP A 657 -19.05 4.06 -4.98
C ASP A 657 -18.85 2.72 -5.69
N TYR A 658 -19.89 1.90 -5.77
CA TYR A 658 -19.83 0.54 -6.31
C TYR A 658 -19.55 0.47 -7.82
N LEU A 659 -19.95 1.49 -8.60
CA LEU A 659 -19.71 1.59 -10.07
C LEU A 659 -19.97 0.28 -10.87
N GLY A 660 -20.99 -0.51 -10.48
CA GLY A 660 -21.36 -1.73 -11.19
C GLY A 660 -20.30 -2.85 -11.20
N GLY A 661 -19.39 -2.88 -10.22
CA GLY A 661 -18.37 -3.92 -10.08
C GLY A 661 -17.10 -3.72 -10.90
N ALA A 662 -16.98 -2.64 -11.67
CA ALA A 662 -15.79 -2.32 -12.46
C ALA A 662 -14.51 -2.11 -11.61
N SER A 663 -14.67 -1.85 -10.31
CA SER A 663 -13.57 -1.66 -9.35
C SER A 663 -13.46 -2.79 -8.31
N GLY A 664 -14.10 -3.95 -8.57
CA GLY A 664 -14.17 -5.06 -7.61
C GLY A 664 -15.15 -4.81 -6.45
N ASP A 665 -15.15 -5.72 -5.47
CA ASP A 665 -16.14 -5.79 -4.39
C ASP A 665 -16.10 -4.62 -3.38
N THR A 666 -15.09 -3.74 -3.45
CA THR A 666 -14.93 -2.56 -2.59
C THR A 666 -15.30 -1.25 -3.28
N GLY A 667 -15.65 -1.29 -4.57
CA GLY A 667 -15.95 -0.09 -5.35
C GLY A 667 -14.76 0.85 -5.52
N SER A 668 -15.01 2.01 -6.12
CA SER A 668 -14.05 3.11 -6.21
C SER A 668 -14.24 4.04 -5.01
N PRO A 669 -13.17 4.41 -4.28
CA PRO A 669 -13.27 5.41 -3.23
C PRO A 669 -13.98 6.67 -3.75
N ILE A 670 -14.98 7.15 -2.99
CA ILE A 670 -15.57 8.46 -3.23
C ILE A 670 -14.46 9.44 -2.85
N GLY A 671 -13.80 9.96 -3.87
CA GLY A 671 -12.65 10.82 -3.66
C GLY A 671 -13.02 11.97 -2.72
N PHE A 672 -12.07 12.34 -1.87
CA PHE A 672 -11.91 13.77 -1.62
C PHE A 672 -11.77 14.44 -2.99
N PRO A 673 -12.32 15.61 -3.24
CA PRO A 673 -12.07 16.32 -4.48
C PRO A 673 -10.56 16.58 -4.60
N ILE A 674 -9.87 15.68 -5.28
CA ILE A 674 -8.65 15.93 -6.00
C ILE A 674 -9.16 16.27 -7.38
N ALA A 675 -9.16 17.55 -7.73
CA ALA A 675 -9.53 17.98 -9.06
C ALA A 675 -8.63 17.25 -10.08
N ASN A 676 -9.18 16.25 -10.77
CA ASN A 676 -8.62 15.67 -11.99
C ASN A 676 -9.67 14.80 -12.68
N HIS A 677 -10.25 15.31 -13.77
CA HIS A 677 -10.81 14.47 -14.82
C HIS A 677 -9.79 14.41 -15.96
N PRO A 678 -9.39 13.20 -16.43
CA PRO A 678 -8.61 13.05 -17.65
C PRO A 678 -9.57 12.88 -18.84
N VAL A 679 -9.39 13.67 -19.91
CA VAL A 679 -9.94 13.36 -21.24
C VAL A 679 -8.91 13.73 -22.30
N PHE A 680 -8.34 12.69 -22.92
CA PHE A 680 -7.68 12.58 -24.23
C PHE A 680 -6.85 13.75 -24.82
N ALA A 681 -5.59 13.46 -25.14
CA ALA A 681 -4.78 14.18 -26.13
C ALA A 681 -5.21 13.81 -27.59
N PRO A 682 -4.88 14.59 -28.66
CA PRO A 682 -3.79 15.57 -28.74
C PRO A 682 -4.11 16.92 -29.44
N THR A 683 -3.20 17.88 -29.20
CA THR A 683 -2.89 19.09 -30.01
C THR A 683 -3.99 20.13 -30.22
N THR A 684 -3.94 21.21 -29.43
CA THR A 684 -3.98 22.61 -29.86
C THR A 684 -3.51 23.45 -28.67
N GLU A 685 -2.69 24.47 -28.88
CA GLU A 685 -2.36 25.44 -27.82
C GLU A 685 -3.68 25.97 -27.24
N SER A 686 -3.76 26.07 -25.90
CA SER A 686 -4.92 26.66 -25.21
C SER A 686 -5.21 28.02 -25.84
N ALA A 687 -6.47 28.23 -26.25
CA ALA A 687 -6.90 29.48 -26.87
C ALA A 687 -6.96 30.59 -25.82
N LEU A 688 -7.21 30.23 -24.55
CA LEU A 688 -7.16 31.13 -23.41
C LEU A 688 -5.72 31.43 -22.98
N GLN A 689 -5.21 32.60 -23.35
CA GLN A 689 -3.94 33.14 -22.88
C GLN A 689 -4.19 34.31 -21.94
N VAL A 690 -3.45 34.35 -20.84
CA VAL A 690 -3.55 35.42 -19.85
C VAL A 690 -2.16 36.03 -19.62
N ARG A 691 -2.03 37.34 -19.83
CA ARG A 691 -0.79 38.08 -19.60
C ARG A 691 -1.05 39.24 -18.65
N VAL A 692 -0.28 39.28 -17.57
CA VAL A 692 -0.38 40.35 -16.58
C VAL A 692 0.62 41.47 -16.92
N ALA A 693 0.10 42.70 -17.07
CA ALA A 693 0.88 43.93 -17.15
C ALA A 693 0.75 44.73 -15.83
N LEU A 694 1.44 45.87 -15.72
CA LEU A 694 1.49 46.66 -14.49
C LEU A 694 0.13 47.16 -13.99
N ASP A 695 -0.82 47.39 -14.89
CA ASP A 695 -2.14 47.98 -14.60
C ASP A 695 -3.32 47.21 -15.21
N MET A 696 -3.04 46.20 -16.05
CA MET A 696 -4.04 45.48 -16.84
C MET A 696 -3.78 43.97 -16.86
N LEU A 697 -4.86 43.19 -16.85
CA LEU A 697 -4.88 41.76 -17.16
C LEU A 697 -5.36 41.60 -18.61
N HIS A 698 -4.44 41.22 -19.50
CA HIS A 698 -4.75 40.96 -20.91
C HIS A 698 -5.18 39.50 -21.06
N VAL A 699 -6.41 39.28 -21.53
CA VAL A 699 -6.96 37.96 -21.81
C VAL A 699 -7.16 37.84 -23.32
N THR A 700 -6.60 36.80 -23.92
CA THR A 700 -6.83 36.42 -25.31
C THR A 700 -7.56 35.09 -25.34
N THR A 701 -8.63 34.96 -26.10
CA THR A 701 -9.43 33.74 -26.29
C THR A 701 -10.15 33.77 -27.64
N ALA A 702 -11.10 32.86 -27.91
CA ALA A 702 -11.91 32.93 -29.12
C ALA A 702 -12.81 34.19 -29.13
N PRO A 703 -13.15 34.75 -30.30
CA PRO A 703 -14.06 35.90 -30.39
C PRO A 703 -15.39 35.68 -29.68
N ASP A 704 -15.97 36.73 -29.10
CA ASP A 704 -17.28 36.73 -28.45
C ASP A 704 -17.44 35.65 -27.34
N THR A 705 -16.36 35.27 -26.67
CA THR A 705 -16.37 34.24 -25.61
C THR A 705 -16.61 34.87 -24.24
N SER A 706 -17.56 34.31 -23.48
CA SER A 706 -17.79 34.74 -22.09
C SER A 706 -16.54 34.46 -21.25
N ILE A 707 -16.06 35.47 -20.53
CA ILE A 707 -14.92 35.37 -19.63
C ILE A 707 -15.41 35.67 -18.21
N ALA A 708 -15.12 34.77 -17.29
CA ALA A 708 -15.42 34.92 -15.88
C ALA A 708 -14.12 34.94 -15.07
N LEU A 709 -14.00 35.91 -14.17
CA LEU A 709 -12.92 36.01 -13.22
C LEU A 709 -13.44 35.60 -11.85
N TYR A 710 -12.86 34.57 -11.27
CA TYR A 710 -13.14 34.10 -9.93
C TYR A 710 -11.96 34.35 -9.01
N ASP A 711 -12.22 34.53 -7.72
CA ASP A 711 -11.18 34.29 -6.72
C ASP A 711 -11.00 32.79 -6.46
N MET A 712 -9.99 32.46 -5.66
CA MET A 712 -9.65 31.07 -5.31
C MET A 712 -10.70 30.37 -4.43
N THR A 713 -11.72 31.08 -3.93
CA THR A 713 -12.85 30.47 -3.19
C THR A 713 -14.00 30.08 -4.13
N GLY A 714 -13.87 30.38 -5.43
CA GLY A 714 -14.91 30.16 -6.43
C GLY A 714 -15.96 31.28 -6.49
N GLN A 715 -15.74 32.40 -5.78
CA GLN A 715 -16.62 33.56 -5.86
C GLN A 715 -16.39 34.29 -7.19
N LEU A 716 -17.46 34.50 -7.95
CA LEU A 716 -17.44 35.28 -9.19
C LEU A 716 -17.20 36.76 -8.86
N LEU A 717 -16.10 37.32 -9.38
CA LEU A 717 -15.73 38.72 -9.18
C LEU A 717 -16.12 39.59 -10.35
N LEU A 718 -15.96 39.07 -11.57
CA LEU A 718 -16.24 39.79 -12.80
C LEU A 718 -16.71 38.80 -13.86
N GLN A 719 -17.69 39.21 -14.66
CA GLN A 719 -18.10 38.50 -15.86
C GLN A 719 -18.13 39.49 -17.01
N THR A 720 -17.44 39.14 -18.09
CA THR A 720 -17.26 39.96 -19.29
C THR A 720 -17.23 39.05 -20.52
N GLN A 721 -16.91 39.61 -21.69
CA GLN A 721 -16.82 38.88 -22.94
C GLN A 721 -15.61 39.40 -23.74
N SER A 722 -14.94 38.53 -24.50
CA SER A 722 -13.95 38.97 -25.48
C SER A 722 -14.60 39.71 -26.64
N ASP A 723 -13.85 40.61 -27.27
CA ASP A 723 -14.29 41.33 -28.47
C ASP A 723 -14.24 40.45 -29.74
N ALA A 724 -14.54 41.05 -30.89
CA ALA A 724 -14.54 40.38 -32.19
C ALA A 724 -13.16 39.83 -32.61
N ASP A 725 -12.09 40.30 -31.98
CA ASP A 725 -10.71 39.85 -32.20
C ASP A 725 -10.23 38.87 -31.10
N GLY A 726 -11.11 38.50 -30.15
CA GLY A 726 -10.81 37.56 -29.08
C GLY A 726 -10.06 38.17 -27.89
N LEU A 727 -9.99 39.49 -27.79
CA LEU A 727 -9.25 40.19 -26.73
C LEU A 727 -10.20 40.71 -25.65
N CYS A 728 -9.73 40.68 -24.40
CA CYS A 728 -10.41 41.29 -23.27
C CYS A 728 -9.40 41.82 -22.26
N ASP A 729 -9.47 43.12 -22.00
CA ASP A 729 -8.58 43.81 -21.08
C ASP A 729 -9.32 44.13 -19.78
N ILE A 730 -8.84 43.57 -18.66
CA ILE A 730 -9.45 43.74 -17.34
C ILE A 730 -8.56 44.66 -16.49
N PRO A 731 -9.02 45.86 -16.07
CA PRO A 731 -8.26 46.75 -15.22
C PRO A 731 -7.98 46.13 -13.84
N LEU A 732 -6.72 46.15 -13.41
CA LEU A 732 -6.30 45.55 -12.13
C LEU A 732 -6.69 46.36 -10.89
N VAL A 733 -7.15 47.61 -11.07
CA VAL A 733 -7.43 48.57 -9.98
C VAL A 733 -8.48 48.07 -8.97
N ALA A 734 -9.33 47.11 -9.37
CA ALA A 734 -10.36 46.51 -8.51
C ALA A 734 -9.95 45.16 -7.88
N LEU A 735 -8.74 44.66 -8.18
CA LEU A 735 -8.27 43.33 -7.78
C LEU A 735 -7.12 43.47 -6.78
N THR A 736 -7.14 42.64 -5.73
CA THR A 736 -6.05 42.56 -4.74
C THR A 736 -4.93 41.65 -5.24
N GLU A 737 -3.70 41.85 -4.78
CA GLU A 737 -2.54 40.99 -5.11
C GLU A 737 -2.76 39.56 -4.58
N ARG A 738 -3.15 38.62 -5.46
CA ARG A 738 -3.39 37.20 -5.15
C ARG A 738 -3.61 36.40 -6.44
N LEU A 739 -3.80 35.09 -6.29
CA LEU A 739 -4.18 34.20 -7.40
C LEU A 739 -5.66 34.37 -7.76
N TYR A 740 -5.97 34.34 -9.05
CA TYR A 740 -7.32 34.35 -9.60
C TYR A 740 -7.48 33.27 -10.65
N ILE A 741 -8.73 32.89 -10.92
CA ILE A 741 -9.08 31.97 -11.99
C ILE A 741 -9.77 32.78 -13.09
N VAL A 742 -9.16 32.84 -14.27
CA VAL A 742 -9.80 33.32 -15.49
C VAL A 742 -10.38 32.10 -16.19
N ALA A 743 -11.68 32.07 -16.43
CA ALA A 743 -12.36 30.95 -17.06
C ALA A 743 -13.21 31.40 -18.24
N THR A 744 -13.26 30.56 -19.26
CA THR A 744 -14.29 30.56 -20.30
C THR A 744 -15.24 29.37 -20.06
N PRO A 745 -16.29 29.17 -20.87
CA PRO A 745 -17.16 28.00 -20.73
C PRO A 745 -16.44 26.65 -20.94
N VAL A 746 -15.23 26.64 -21.51
CA VAL A 746 -14.54 25.42 -21.94
C VAL A 746 -13.13 25.24 -21.36
N GLU A 747 -12.49 26.29 -20.85
CA GLU A 747 -11.13 26.24 -20.30
C GLU A 747 -10.93 27.28 -19.18
N SER A 748 -9.93 27.07 -18.32
CA SER A 748 -9.60 28.04 -17.26
C SER A 748 -8.09 28.08 -16.99
N VAL A 749 -7.59 29.25 -16.61
CA VAL A 749 -6.18 29.51 -16.31
C VAL A 749 -6.09 30.24 -14.97
N LYS A 750 -5.18 29.77 -14.10
CA LYS A 750 -4.82 30.50 -12.88
C LYS A 750 -3.83 31.60 -13.25
N CYS A 751 -4.09 32.83 -12.82
CA CYS A 751 -3.18 33.95 -12.99
C CYS A 751 -2.85 34.59 -11.64
N LEU A 752 -1.58 34.89 -11.43
CA LEU A 752 -1.12 35.68 -10.28
C LEU A 752 -1.14 37.14 -10.67
N ILE A 753 -1.96 37.94 -9.99
CA ILE A 753 -1.95 39.40 -10.12
C ILE A 753 -0.91 39.92 -9.09
N PRO A 754 0.22 40.49 -9.56
CA PRO A 754 1.38 40.84 -8.74
C PRO A 754 1.18 42.12 -7.94
#